data_AF-A0A6H1P7N2-F1
#
_entry.id   AF-A0A6H1P7N2-F1
#
_cell.length_a   1.000
_cell.length_b   1.000
_cell.length_c   1.000
_cell.angle_alpha   90.00
_cell.angle_beta   90.00
_cell.angle_gamma   90.00
#
_symmetry.space_group_name_H-M   'P 1'
#
loop_
_entity.id
_entity.type
_entity.pdbx_description
1 polymer ?
#
loop_
_entity_poly.entity_id
_entity_poly.type
_entity_poly.pdbx_seq_one_letter_code
_entity_poly.pdbx_strand_id
1 'polypeptide(L)'
;MMAKINLPHAGIVLLVGPSNSGKTTLINQLMQEQQIYASEVVSSDQFRVLVSDVEFIDWNRRPKYEADALFNEYQQISKEAFEAMDYIIAKRCRLNKLTFIDATHLRDYEREKYLQMAKRYHVPAIAIVLNLAETELLRRDLERDFPRGKNRIKQQYQHFKKTLRSIKKEGFRRCYIFGEEELQVLNVNRLGNPLLIDVGNGIDFIGDIHGCFEEFSEILLKLGYIENEEGYFIHPEGRKILSLGDVMSRGPRSIETLQFFQKHVAAGLAYMIDSNHGWKIARWLNGKNVKLAHGDENVKAEFDEYEGKFGKDEADRLKEQIRDMLLEAKSHYIIQKNGVNVAVAVHAGIKDHYIGKQSPRISDFCRYGDSDGFDENGKPVRKDWSIAHQSSELILWGHDPRTQPLLVNNTLNIDQGVVFGGNLTAYCFPERKFVSVKAKADYANVSDNPLKVLESKRLAPPNIAKFLEGYSVLTELYGEIAIYADSTKSALDDLSHYTLPLEEIVYLPPTMSPTPKPSSLAGYLEHPIEAFEYYQANGVDTMVVEKKHMGSRGILFLFKNKETAKEYIGRETLGLIYTRTGRAFFKKELEEQILQVLNIDLNGYFEKNNTDFILMDAEILPWNLKAKELIMNQYAHVGEMALLDRSKLQEQLKKALDNGKDVSSWLEETDEKILNAQVFNEVYQKYCWETEGLAGIQIAPFHTLAHSNETFFDKPHTWHMEKNKEFSVLSDLFVETEYRIVNNEDSMKSAIEWWEEMTEDGHEGFVVKPESYVARHKGKLLQPAIKVRGRKYLHIIYGIDYLQPENLSRLKRRNAGKKQRNALKEFVLGVEAVNRFVRRESLERYHECVLGVLALESDPIDPRL
;
A
#
# COMPACT_ATOMS: atom_id res chain seq x y z
N MET A 1 -45.29 -29.01 13.75
CA MET A 1 -43.89 -28.55 13.91
C MET A 1 -43.59 -27.72 12.67
N MET A 2 -43.16 -26.45 12.78
CA MET A 2 -42.93 -25.60 11.59
C MET A 2 -41.81 -26.17 10.73
N ALA A 3 -41.99 -26.20 9.40
CA ALA A 3 -40.96 -26.63 8.47
C ALA A 3 -39.95 -25.48 8.27
N LYS A 4 -38.65 -25.73 8.40
CA LYS A 4 -37.62 -24.67 8.37
C LYS A 4 -36.59 -24.92 7.26
N ILE A 5 -36.35 -23.90 6.43
CA ILE A 5 -35.20 -23.90 5.49
C ILE A 5 -34.13 -22.93 5.97
N ASN A 6 -32.87 -23.38 5.94
CA ASN A 6 -31.73 -22.51 6.18
C ASN A 6 -31.12 -22.11 4.84
N LEU A 7 -31.18 -20.82 4.53
CA LEU A 7 -30.60 -20.24 3.33
C LEU A 7 -29.20 -19.70 3.64
N PRO A 8 -28.20 -19.99 2.80
CA PRO A 8 -26.87 -19.40 2.92
C PRO A 8 -26.91 -17.92 2.55
N HIS A 9 -25.88 -17.16 2.94
CA HIS A 9 -25.74 -15.75 2.56
C HIS A 9 -25.62 -15.53 1.05
N ALA A 10 -25.06 -16.51 0.33
CA ALA A 10 -24.89 -16.52 -1.11
C ALA A 10 -25.08 -17.95 -1.67
N GLY A 11 -25.55 -18.09 -2.91
CA GLY A 11 -25.73 -19.40 -3.52
C GLY A 11 -26.86 -19.49 -4.54
N ILE A 12 -27.09 -20.71 -5.02
CA ILE A 12 -28.17 -21.05 -5.94
C ILE A 12 -29.19 -21.91 -5.19
N VAL A 13 -30.47 -21.53 -5.26
CA VAL A 13 -31.60 -22.30 -4.74
C VAL A 13 -32.45 -22.75 -5.91
N LEU A 14 -32.47 -24.05 -6.16
CA LEU A 14 -33.20 -24.68 -7.26
C LEU A 14 -34.55 -25.18 -6.76
N LEU A 15 -35.63 -24.65 -7.33
CA LEU A 15 -36.96 -25.21 -7.11
C LEU A 15 -37.16 -26.39 -8.05
N VAL A 16 -37.57 -27.54 -7.51
CA VAL A 16 -37.74 -28.77 -8.28
C VAL A 16 -39.17 -29.27 -8.10
N GLY A 17 -39.88 -29.44 -9.21
CA GLY A 17 -41.22 -30.01 -9.18
C GLY A 17 -41.95 -29.86 -10.51
N PRO A 18 -42.96 -30.71 -10.77
CA PRO A 18 -43.81 -30.60 -11.96
C PRO A 18 -44.48 -29.23 -12.08
N SER A 19 -45.04 -28.93 -13.24
CA SER A 19 -45.97 -27.79 -13.37
C SER A 19 -47.11 -27.95 -12.34
N ASN A 20 -47.60 -26.83 -11.81
CA ASN A 20 -48.66 -26.76 -10.79
C ASN A 20 -48.27 -27.25 -9.38
N SER A 21 -47.00 -27.58 -9.15
CA SER A 21 -46.51 -27.93 -7.81
C SER A 21 -46.52 -26.76 -6.81
N GLY A 22 -46.83 -25.53 -7.24
CA GLY A 22 -46.87 -24.35 -6.37
C GLY A 22 -45.53 -23.60 -6.20
N LYS A 23 -44.55 -23.78 -7.10
CA LYS A 23 -43.24 -23.09 -7.03
C LYS A 23 -43.36 -21.57 -7.01
N THR A 24 -44.01 -21.00 -8.02
CA THR A 24 -44.22 -19.54 -8.12
C THR A 24 -45.07 -19.03 -6.97
N THR A 25 -46.09 -19.79 -6.55
CA THR A 25 -46.92 -19.48 -5.38
C THR A 25 -46.09 -19.40 -4.10
N LEU A 26 -45.21 -20.38 -3.89
CA LEU A 26 -44.28 -20.41 -2.75
C LEU A 26 -43.35 -19.20 -2.77
N ILE A 27 -42.75 -18.88 -3.92
CA ILE A 27 -41.89 -17.69 -4.05
C ILE A 27 -42.66 -16.41 -3.71
N ASN A 28 -43.85 -16.24 -4.27
CA ASN A 28 -44.69 -15.07 -4.02
C ASN A 28 -45.07 -14.95 -2.54
N GLN A 29 -45.42 -16.05 -1.88
CA GLN A 29 -45.69 -16.08 -0.45
C GLN A 29 -44.44 -15.65 0.35
N LEU A 30 -43.27 -16.24 0.07
CA LEU A 30 -42.03 -15.89 0.77
C LEU A 30 -41.62 -14.42 0.54
N MET A 31 -41.93 -13.84 -0.62
CA MET A 31 -41.71 -12.41 -0.88
C MET A 31 -42.70 -11.52 -0.11
N GLN A 32 -43.99 -11.88 -0.09
CA GLN A 32 -45.02 -11.14 0.65
C GLN A 32 -44.73 -11.14 2.16
N GLU A 33 -44.24 -12.26 2.68
CA GLU A 33 -43.80 -12.41 4.07
C GLU A 33 -42.42 -11.80 4.35
N GLN A 34 -41.80 -11.13 3.36
CA GLN A 34 -40.46 -10.50 3.44
C GLN A 34 -39.33 -11.47 3.84
N GLN A 35 -39.53 -12.77 3.62
CA GLN A 35 -38.52 -13.80 3.86
C GLN A 35 -37.49 -13.86 2.72
N ILE A 36 -37.89 -13.50 1.49
CA ILE A 36 -37.01 -13.33 0.34
C ILE A 36 -37.27 -12.04 -0.44
N TYR A 37 -36.26 -11.58 -1.18
CA TYR A 37 -36.35 -10.37 -1.99
C TYR A 37 -36.76 -10.72 -3.43
N ALA A 38 -37.56 -9.85 -4.06
CA ALA A 38 -37.92 -10.00 -5.48
C ALA A 38 -36.70 -10.06 -6.39
N SER A 39 -35.64 -9.32 -6.07
CA SER A 39 -34.37 -9.34 -6.80
C SER A 39 -33.59 -10.65 -6.67
N GLU A 40 -33.97 -11.55 -5.77
CA GLU A 40 -33.35 -12.88 -5.63
C GLU A 40 -33.96 -13.92 -6.58
N VAL A 41 -35.10 -13.63 -7.22
CA VAL A 41 -35.85 -14.59 -8.03
C VAL A 41 -35.49 -14.44 -9.50
N VAL A 42 -35.18 -15.55 -10.15
CA VAL A 42 -34.94 -15.65 -11.59
C VAL A 42 -35.90 -16.70 -12.14
N SER A 43 -36.97 -16.26 -12.80
CA SER A 43 -38.04 -17.13 -13.32
C SER A 43 -37.94 -17.35 -14.82
N SER A 44 -38.06 -18.62 -15.24
CA SER A 44 -38.08 -18.95 -16.67
C SER A 44 -39.28 -18.36 -17.41
N ASP A 45 -40.42 -18.21 -16.75
CA ASP A 45 -41.61 -17.60 -17.37
C ASP A 45 -41.41 -16.08 -17.55
N GLN A 46 -40.87 -15.40 -16.53
CA GLN A 46 -40.54 -13.98 -16.63
C GLN A 46 -39.51 -13.71 -17.74
N PHE A 47 -38.47 -14.53 -17.86
CA PHE A 47 -37.44 -14.33 -18.87
C PHE A 47 -37.95 -14.61 -20.30
N ARG A 48 -38.90 -15.54 -20.49
CA ARG A 48 -39.54 -15.74 -21.80
C ARG A 48 -40.30 -14.47 -22.24
N VAL A 49 -41.02 -13.84 -21.32
CA VAL A 49 -41.68 -12.54 -21.58
C VAL A 49 -40.64 -11.47 -21.92
N LEU A 50 -39.57 -11.34 -21.13
CA LEU A 50 -38.54 -10.32 -21.36
C LEU A 50 -37.82 -10.43 -22.72
N VAL A 51 -37.68 -11.64 -23.27
CA VAL A 51 -36.97 -11.84 -24.55
C VAL A 51 -37.90 -11.91 -25.77
N SER A 52 -39.23 -11.99 -25.59
CA SER A 52 -40.16 -12.22 -26.69
C SER A 52 -41.48 -11.45 -26.65
N ASP A 53 -41.78 -10.73 -25.56
CA ASP A 53 -43.07 -10.09 -25.28
C ASP A 53 -44.26 -11.08 -25.21
N VAL A 54 -44.01 -12.39 -25.24
CA VAL A 54 -45.04 -13.43 -25.25
C VAL A 54 -45.13 -14.15 -23.90
N GLU A 55 -46.31 -14.06 -23.27
CA GLU A 55 -46.61 -14.74 -22.01
C GLU A 55 -47.04 -16.21 -22.22
N PHE A 56 -47.78 -16.49 -23.28
CA PHE A 56 -48.31 -17.81 -23.58
C PHE A 56 -48.50 -18.04 -25.09
N ILE A 57 -48.18 -19.24 -25.56
CA ILE A 57 -48.43 -19.69 -26.94
C ILE A 57 -49.36 -20.90 -26.88
N ASP A 58 -50.57 -20.79 -27.43
CA ASP A 58 -51.50 -21.93 -27.59
C ASP A 58 -51.34 -22.57 -28.97
N TRP A 59 -50.92 -23.83 -28.96
CA TRP A 59 -50.81 -24.68 -30.13
C TRP A 59 -51.71 -25.93 -30.08
N ASN A 60 -52.49 -26.15 -29.00
CA ASN A 60 -53.27 -27.37 -28.80
C ASN A 60 -54.56 -27.42 -29.64
N ARG A 61 -55.02 -26.28 -30.15
CA ARG A 61 -56.25 -26.15 -30.96
C ARG A 61 -55.98 -25.87 -32.44
N ARG A 62 -54.76 -26.12 -32.91
CA ARG A 62 -54.31 -25.76 -34.27
C ARG A 62 -53.99 -26.98 -35.14
N PRO A 63 -54.04 -26.85 -36.47
CA PRO A 63 -53.54 -27.89 -37.38
C PRO A 63 -52.09 -28.26 -37.08
N LYS A 64 -51.71 -29.52 -37.32
CA LYS A 64 -50.40 -30.08 -36.92
C LYS A 64 -49.20 -29.23 -37.39
N TYR A 65 -49.22 -28.74 -38.63
CA TYR A 65 -48.12 -27.94 -39.18
C TYR A 65 -47.97 -26.58 -38.45
N GLU A 66 -49.07 -25.94 -38.02
CA GLU A 66 -49.02 -24.70 -37.23
C GLU A 66 -48.57 -24.98 -35.80
N ALA A 67 -49.04 -26.09 -35.23
CA ALA A 67 -48.65 -26.50 -33.89
C ALA A 67 -47.15 -26.80 -33.80
N ASP A 68 -46.59 -27.45 -34.82
CA ASP A 68 -45.15 -27.73 -34.92
C ASP A 68 -44.33 -26.43 -35.08
N ALA A 69 -44.81 -25.47 -35.87
CA ALA A 69 -44.15 -24.17 -36.05
C ALA A 69 -44.13 -23.34 -34.75
N LEU A 70 -45.27 -23.22 -34.07
CA LEU A 70 -45.39 -22.51 -32.80
C LEU A 70 -44.62 -23.19 -31.67
N PHE A 71 -44.54 -24.53 -31.70
CA PHE A 71 -43.72 -25.27 -30.76
C PHE A 71 -42.22 -24.99 -30.97
N ASN A 72 -41.77 -24.90 -32.23
CA ASN A 72 -40.39 -24.51 -32.54
C ASN A 72 -40.10 -23.07 -32.11
N GLU A 73 -41.01 -22.14 -32.34
CA GLU A 73 -40.90 -20.75 -31.85
C GLU A 73 -40.80 -20.70 -30.32
N TYR A 74 -41.67 -21.41 -29.61
CA TYR A 74 -41.61 -21.52 -28.15
C TYR A 74 -40.27 -22.10 -27.66
N GLN A 75 -39.69 -23.08 -28.39
CA GLN A 75 -38.37 -23.63 -28.07
C GLN A 75 -37.25 -22.61 -28.27
N GLN A 76 -37.30 -21.81 -29.35
CA GLN A 76 -36.33 -20.73 -29.59
C GLN A 76 -36.40 -19.67 -28.50
N ILE A 77 -37.60 -19.18 -28.18
CA ILE A 77 -37.82 -18.22 -27.07
C ILE A 77 -37.30 -18.79 -25.75
N SER A 78 -37.62 -20.06 -25.45
CA SER A 78 -37.15 -20.71 -24.23
C SER A 78 -35.63 -20.82 -24.18
N LYS A 79 -34.97 -21.07 -25.31
CA LYS A 79 -33.50 -21.16 -25.38
C LYS A 79 -32.86 -19.82 -25.02
N GLU A 80 -33.26 -18.73 -25.67
CA GLU A 80 -32.76 -17.38 -25.41
C GLU A 80 -33.04 -16.94 -23.96
N ALA A 81 -34.23 -17.26 -23.43
CA ALA A 81 -34.59 -16.99 -22.05
C ALA A 81 -33.64 -17.67 -21.06
N PHE A 82 -33.34 -18.96 -21.26
CA PHE A 82 -32.41 -19.69 -20.39
C PHE A 82 -30.96 -19.19 -20.50
N GLU A 83 -30.50 -18.80 -21.69
CA GLU A 83 -29.17 -18.20 -21.86
C GLU A 83 -29.03 -16.88 -21.09
N ALA A 84 -30.04 -16.00 -21.15
CA ALA A 84 -30.09 -14.76 -20.38
C ALA A 84 -30.16 -15.02 -18.86
N MET A 85 -30.97 -15.99 -18.42
CA MET A 85 -31.03 -16.41 -17.02
C MET A 85 -29.66 -16.86 -16.51
N ASP A 86 -28.97 -17.73 -17.25
CA ASP A 86 -27.66 -18.26 -16.86
C ASP A 86 -26.63 -17.14 -16.68
N TYR A 87 -26.64 -16.16 -17.60
CA TYR A 87 -25.75 -15.02 -17.53
C TYR A 87 -25.98 -14.24 -16.22
N ILE A 88 -27.24 -13.93 -15.89
CA ILE A 88 -27.59 -13.20 -14.67
C ILE A 88 -27.25 -14.02 -13.42
N ILE A 89 -27.59 -15.30 -13.37
CA ILE A 89 -27.26 -16.18 -12.24
C ILE A 89 -25.74 -16.21 -12.04
N ALA A 90 -24.96 -16.33 -13.11
CA ALA A 90 -23.51 -16.29 -13.06
C ALA A 90 -22.96 -14.96 -12.50
N LYS A 91 -23.51 -13.80 -12.89
CA LYS A 91 -23.11 -12.50 -12.34
C LYS A 91 -23.47 -12.37 -10.86
N ARG A 92 -24.64 -12.85 -10.45
CA ARG A 92 -25.07 -12.87 -9.04
C ARG A 92 -24.17 -13.76 -8.18
N CYS A 93 -23.77 -14.92 -8.69
CA CYS A 93 -22.78 -15.79 -8.04
C CYS A 93 -21.42 -15.10 -7.87
N ARG A 94 -20.96 -14.31 -8.85
CA ARG A 94 -19.72 -13.53 -8.71
C ARG A 94 -19.80 -12.51 -7.58
N LEU A 95 -20.95 -11.86 -7.42
CA LEU A 95 -21.23 -10.81 -6.42
C LEU A 95 -21.70 -11.34 -5.05
N ASN A 96 -21.52 -12.65 -4.76
CA ASN A 96 -21.94 -13.26 -3.50
C ASN A 96 -23.43 -13.05 -3.20
N LYS A 97 -24.31 -13.18 -4.20
CA LYS A 97 -25.77 -13.05 -4.02
C LYS A 97 -26.48 -14.40 -4.04
N LEU A 98 -27.53 -14.52 -3.24
CA LEU A 98 -28.45 -15.65 -3.27
C LEU A 98 -29.40 -15.54 -4.47
N THR A 99 -29.68 -16.66 -5.14
CA THR A 99 -30.58 -16.69 -6.31
C THR A 99 -31.51 -17.89 -6.26
N PHE A 100 -32.82 -17.65 -6.27
CA PHE A 100 -33.87 -18.64 -6.45
C PHE A 100 -34.19 -18.81 -7.94
N ILE A 101 -34.15 -20.03 -8.44
CA ILE A 101 -34.46 -20.33 -9.84
C ILE A 101 -35.85 -20.97 -9.93
N ASP A 102 -36.81 -20.25 -10.51
CA ASP A 102 -38.15 -20.75 -10.77
C ASP A 102 -38.23 -21.38 -12.17
N ALA A 103 -37.99 -22.70 -12.20
CA ALA A 103 -38.28 -23.56 -13.34
C ALA A 103 -38.60 -24.98 -12.82
N THR A 104 -38.91 -25.92 -13.72
CA THR A 104 -39.33 -27.28 -13.32
C THR A 104 -38.16 -28.16 -12.83
N HIS A 105 -36.98 -28.00 -13.43
CA HIS A 105 -35.72 -28.72 -13.09
C HIS A 105 -35.90 -30.24 -12.92
N LEU A 106 -36.68 -30.86 -13.81
CA LEU A 106 -37.07 -32.27 -13.67
C LEU A 106 -35.98 -33.21 -14.15
N ARG A 107 -35.19 -32.80 -15.15
CA ARG A 107 -34.16 -33.64 -15.77
C ARG A 107 -32.79 -33.41 -15.14
N ASP A 108 -31.99 -34.46 -15.06
CA ASP A 108 -30.69 -34.44 -14.35
C ASP A 108 -29.72 -33.39 -14.94
N TYR A 109 -29.64 -33.29 -16.28
CA TYR A 109 -28.77 -32.31 -16.94
C TYR A 109 -29.17 -30.85 -16.65
N GLU A 110 -30.45 -30.57 -16.36
CA GLU A 110 -30.93 -29.22 -16.03
C GLU A 110 -30.40 -28.80 -14.66
N ARG A 111 -30.30 -29.73 -13.70
CA ARG A 111 -29.78 -29.47 -12.35
C ARG A 111 -28.25 -29.46 -12.32
N GLU A 112 -27.62 -30.40 -13.02
CA GLU A 112 -26.17 -30.52 -13.11
C GLU A 112 -25.51 -29.23 -13.61
N LYS A 113 -26.13 -28.55 -14.59
CA LYS A 113 -25.70 -27.24 -15.09
C LYS A 113 -25.49 -26.21 -13.97
N TYR A 114 -26.44 -26.10 -13.05
CA TYR A 114 -26.38 -25.13 -11.97
C TYR A 114 -25.49 -25.60 -10.81
N LEU A 115 -25.35 -26.91 -10.59
CA LEU A 115 -24.34 -27.47 -9.69
C LEU A 115 -22.92 -27.13 -10.17
N GLN A 116 -22.66 -27.27 -11.47
CA GLN A 116 -21.39 -26.89 -12.09
C GLN A 116 -21.15 -25.38 -12.02
N MET A 117 -22.19 -24.57 -12.23
CA MET A 117 -22.11 -23.12 -12.07
C MET A 117 -21.78 -22.73 -10.63
N ALA A 118 -22.46 -23.32 -9.64
CA ALA A 118 -22.20 -23.11 -8.23
C ALA A 118 -20.75 -23.50 -7.86
N LYS A 119 -20.27 -24.65 -8.35
CA LYS A 119 -18.88 -25.11 -8.18
C LYS A 119 -17.87 -24.17 -8.82
N ARG A 120 -18.13 -23.69 -10.05
CA ARG A 120 -17.27 -22.73 -10.79
C ARG A 120 -17.13 -21.41 -10.05
N TYR A 121 -18.19 -20.93 -9.40
CA TYR A 121 -18.20 -19.66 -8.70
C TYR A 121 -18.01 -19.78 -7.19
N HIS A 122 -17.72 -20.98 -6.67
CA HIS A 122 -17.46 -21.25 -5.26
C HIS A 122 -18.62 -20.84 -4.31
N VAL A 123 -19.85 -21.04 -4.76
CA VAL A 123 -21.06 -20.81 -3.95
C VAL A 123 -21.83 -22.12 -3.74
N PRO A 124 -22.59 -22.27 -2.65
CA PRO A 124 -23.38 -23.48 -2.42
C PRO A 124 -24.60 -23.53 -3.35
N ALA A 125 -25.03 -24.76 -3.68
CA ALA A 125 -26.31 -25.02 -4.32
C ALA A 125 -27.24 -25.79 -3.37
N ILE A 126 -28.51 -25.41 -3.31
CA ILE A 126 -29.56 -26.05 -2.52
C ILE A 126 -30.73 -26.41 -3.43
N ALA A 127 -31.36 -27.56 -3.18
CA ALA A 127 -32.60 -27.95 -3.84
C ALA A 127 -33.79 -27.85 -2.88
N ILE A 128 -34.91 -27.27 -3.34
CA ILE A 128 -36.22 -27.31 -2.68
C ILE A 128 -37.17 -28.07 -3.59
N VAL A 129 -37.57 -29.26 -3.16
CA VAL A 129 -38.34 -30.23 -3.94
C VAL A 129 -39.79 -30.24 -3.46
N LEU A 130 -40.73 -29.93 -4.35
CA LEU A 130 -42.16 -29.86 -4.04
C LEU A 130 -42.83 -31.18 -4.46
N ASN A 131 -43.09 -32.07 -3.50
CA ASN A 131 -43.58 -33.43 -3.70
C ASN A 131 -45.10 -33.53 -3.41
N LEU A 132 -45.91 -32.91 -4.26
CA LEU A 132 -47.38 -32.97 -4.19
C LEU A 132 -47.93 -34.21 -4.90
N ALA A 133 -49.15 -34.63 -4.54
CA ALA A 133 -49.85 -35.73 -5.18
C ALA A 133 -50.28 -35.38 -6.62
N GLU A 134 -50.30 -36.37 -7.53
CA GLU A 134 -50.73 -36.17 -8.92
C GLU A 134 -52.13 -35.58 -9.03
N THR A 135 -53.05 -36.04 -8.16
CA THR A 135 -54.43 -35.56 -8.09
C THR A 135 -54.51 -34.06 -7.84
N GLU A 136 -53.63 -33.55 -6.98
CA GLU A 136 -53.58 -32.13 -6.62
C GLU A 136 -52.98 -31.28 -7.75
N LEU A 137 -51.93 -31.78 -8.42
CA LEU A 137 -51.36 -31.10 -9.59
C LEU A 137 -52.37 -30.94 -10.74
N LEU A 138 -53.21 -31.97 -10.94
CA LEU A 138 -54.27 -31.97 -11.94
C LEU A 138 -55.44 -31.07 -11.53
N ARG A 139 -55.83 -31.07 -10.25
CA ARG A 139 -56.86 -30.15 -9.71
C ARG A 139 -56.45 -28.70 -9.96
N ARG A 140 -55.22 -28.33 -9.58
CA ARG A 140 -54.65 -26.98 -9.79
C ARG A 140 -54.51 -26.58 -11.26
N ASP A 141 -54.43 -27.53 -12.19
CA ASP A 141 -54.38 -27.20 -13.64
C ASP A 141 -55.71 -26.68 -14.15
N LEU A 142 -56.81 -27.23 -13.63
CA LEU A 142 -58.17 -26.85 -14.02
C LEU A 142 -58.55 -25.45 -13.52
N GLU A 143 -57.88 -24.99 -12.47
CA GLU A 143 -58.09 -23.68 -11.85
C GLU A 143 -57.22 -22.57 -12.45
N ARG A 144 -56.36 -22.89 -13.43
CA ARG A 144 -55.54 -21.89 -14.13
C ARG A 144 -56.30 -21.25 -15.27
N ASP A 145 -56.09 -19.95 -15.47
CA ASP A 145 -56.58 -19.21 -16.64
C ASP A 145 -56.12 -19.87 -17.96
N PHE A 146 -54.89 -20.40 -17.97
CA PHE A 146 -54.31 -21.15 -19.09
C PHE A 146 -53.77 -22.52 -18.63
N PRO A 147 -54.60 -23.60 -18.68
CA PRO A 147 -54.19 -24.95 -18.29
C PRO A 147 -53.03 -25.47 -19.13
N ARG A 148 -52.08 -26.18 -18.49
CA ARG A 148 -50.89 -26.73 -19.17
C ARG A 148 -51.16 -28.08 -19.84
N GLY A 149 -52.24 -28.76 -19.46
CA GLY A 149 -52.74 -29.97 -20.10
C GLY A 149 -52.43 -31.25 -19.31
N LYS A 150 -53.48 -32.07 -19.12
CA LYS A 150 -53.46 -33.32 -18.35
C LYS A 150 -52.30 -34.26 -18.71
N ASN A 151 -52.07 -34.51 -20.00
CA ASN A 151 -51.04 -35.44 -20.45
C ASN A 151 -49.62 -34.97 -20.10
N ARG A 152 -49.36 -33.67 -20.25
CA ARG A 152 -48.06 -33.05 -19.91
C ARG A 152 -47.78 -33.15 -18.41
N ILE A 153 -48.77 -32.88 -17.57
CA ILE A 153 -48.62 -32.97 -16.10
C ILE A 153 -48.36 -34.41 -15.67
N LYS A 154 -49.10 -35.37 -16.21
CA LYS A 154 -48.86 -36.80 -15.93
C LYS A 154 -47.46 -37.24 -16.32
N GLN A 155 -46.99 -36.84 -17.50
CA GLN A 155 -45.63 -37.14 -17.96
C GLN A 155 -44.57 -36.53 -17.04
N GLN A 156 -44.75 -35.25 -16.66
CA GLN A 156 -43.85 -34.56 -15.72
C GLN A 156 -43.85 -35.22 -14.34
N TYR A 157 -45.01 -35.64 -13.83
CA TYR A 157 -45.14 -36.31 -12.53
C TYR A 157 -44.46 -37.69 -12.53
N GLN A 158 -44.65 -38.49 -13.57
CA GLN A 158 -43.97 -39.78 -13.73
C GLN A 158 -42.45 -39.62 -13.78
N HIS A 159 -41.96 -38.59 -14.50
CA HIS A 159 -40.54 -38.27 -14.53
C HIS A 159 -40.05 -37.82 -13.14
N PHE A 160 -40.78 -36.91 -12.48
CA PHE A 160 -40.48 -36.42 -11.15
C PHE A 160 -40.35 -37.53 -10.10
N LYS A 161 -41.22 -38.55 -10.12
CA LYS A 161 -41.11 -39.70 -9.19
C LYS A 161 -39.84 -40.51 -9.40
N LYS A 162 -39.31 -40.59 -10.62
CA LYS A 162 -38.00 -41.19 -10.89
C LYS A 162 -36.88 -40.32 -10.32
N THR A 163 -36.94 -39.01 -10.59
CA THR A 163 -35.98 -37.99 -10.14
C THR A 163 -35.87 -37.91 -8.60
N LEU A 164 -36.99 -38.07 -7.87
CA LEU A 164 -37.01 -37.98 -6.41
C LEU A 164 -36.07 -38.99 -5.72
N ARG A 165 -35.79 -40.13 -6.38
CA ARG A 165 -34.89 -41.16 -5.86
C ARG A 165 -33.40 -40.80 -6.03
N SER A 166 -33.06 -40.05 -7.08
CA SER A 166 -31.68 -39.66 -7.40
C SER A 166 -31.27 -38.33 -6.78
N ILE A 167 -32.21 -37.38 -6.61
CA ILE A 167 -31.87 -36.00 -6.20
C ILE A 167 -31.18 -35.87 -4.84
N LYS A 168 -31.42 -36.80 -3.91
CA LYS A 168 -30.71 -36.84 -2.61
C LYS A 168 -29.23 -37.22 -2.74
N LYS A 169 -28.84 -37.84 -3.85
CA LYS A 169 -27.46 -38.27 -4.15
C LYS A 169 -26.71 -37.26 -5.01
N GLU A 170 -27.39 -36.21 -5.49
CA GLU A 170 -26.77 -35.14 -6.27
C GLU A 170 -25.97 -34.20 -5.35
N GLY A 171 -25.02 -33.46 -5.93
CA GLY A 171 -24.05 -32.63 -5.20
C GLY A 171 -24.60 -31.36 -4.51
N PHE A 172 -25.88 -31.35 -4.12
CA PHE A 172 -26.47 -30.26 -3.36
C PHE A 172 -25.95 -30.21 -1.92
N ARG A 173 -25.69 -29.00 -1.41
CA ARG A 173 -25.32 -28.81 0.00
C ARG A 173 -26.45 -29.26 0.94
N ARG A 174 -27.70 -28.98 0.55
CA ARG A 174 -28.91 -29.44 1.23
C ARG A 174 -30.01 -29.67 0.19
N CYS A 175 -30.82 -30.70 0.44
CA CYS A 175 -31.99 -31.02 -0.35
C CYS A 175 -33.20 -31.10 0.59
N TYR A 176 -34.10 -30.14 0.47
CA TYR A 176 -35.35 -30.09 1.24
C TYR A 176 -36.48 -30.67 0.39
N ILE A 177 -37.28 -31.57 0.94
CA ILE A 177 -38.41 -32.18 0.25
C ILE A 177 -39.65 -31.89 1.08
N PHE A 178 -40.63 -31.20 0.48
CA PHE A 178 -41.84 -30.77 1.17
C PHE A 178 -43.10 -31.32 0.49
N GLY A 179 -44.03 -31.79 1.31
CA GLY A 179 -45.43 -32.02 0.95
C GLY A 179 -46.28 -30.76 1.10
N GLU A 180 -47.59 -30.88 0.91
CA GLU A 180 -48.51 -29.74 0.92
C GLU A 180 -48.65 -29.06 2.29
N GLU A 181 -48.80 -29.84 3.36
CA GLU A 181 -48.94 -29.31 4.73
C GLU A 181 -47.68 -28.55 5.18
N GLU A 182 -46.50 -29.09 4.86
CA GLU A 182 -45.21 -28.50 5.23
C GLU A 182 -44.95 -27.17 4.51
N LEU A 183 -45.44 -27.01 3.28
CA LEU A 183 -45.33 -25.77 2.51
C LEU A 183 -46.15 -24.63 3.14
N GLN A 184 -47.28 -24.94 3.79
CA GLN A 184 -48.15 -23.91 4.42
C GLN A 184 -47.52 -23.30 5.68
N VAL A 185 -46.64 -24.05 6.36
CA VAL A 185 -45.98 -23.63 7.60
C VAL A 185 -44.47 -23.46 7.44
N LEU A 186 -44.01 -23.18 6.21
CA LEU A 186 -42.61 -23.04 5.88
C LEU A 186 -42.06 -21.71 6.39
N ASN A 187 -40.91 -21.75 7.06
CA ASN A 187 -40.19 -20.57 7.51
C ASN A 187 -38.73 -20.57 7.03
N VAL A 188 -38.28 -19.40 6.57
CA VAL A 188 -36.90 -19.16 6.12
C VAL A 188 -36.03 -18.61 7.25
N ASN A 189 -34.91 -19.27 7.49
CA ASN A 189 -33.82 -18.74 8.30
C ASN A 189 -32.63 -18.38 7.42
N ARG A 190 -32.28 -17.10 7.39
CA ARG A 190 -31.12 -16.59 6.63
C ARG A 190 -29.88 -16.70 7.50
N LEU A 191 -28.88 -17.45 7.03
CA LEU A 191 -27.59 -17.55 7.69
C LEU A 191 -26.72 -16.36 7.25
N GLY A 192 -26.06 -15.72 8.22
CA GLY A 192 -25.01 -14.73 7.94
C GLY A 192 -23.80 -15.36 7.26
N ASN A 193 -22.91 -14.54 6.71
CA ASN A 193 -21.63 -15.01 6.18
C ASN A 193 -20.71 -15.33 7.37
N PRO A 194 -20.32 -16.60 7.59
CA PRO A 194 -19.48 -16.99 8.73
C PRO A 194 -18.04 -16.46 8.65
N LEU A 195 -17.65 -15.84 7.52
CA LEU A 195 -16.35 -15.23 7.33
C LEU A 195 -16.34 -13.76 7.77
N LEU A 196 -17.49 -13.15 8.05
CA LEU A 196 -17.56 -11.75 8.48
C LEU A 196 -17.30 -11.66 9.99
N ILE A 197 -16.41 -10.74 10.35
CA ILE A 197 -16.13 -10.35 11.73
C ILE A 197 -16.30 -8.83 11.80
N ASP A 198 -17.01 -8.33 12.81
CA ASP A 198 -17.02 -6.90 13.12
C ASP A 198 -15.77 -6.54 13.93
N VAL A 199 -15.15 -5.41 13.58
CA VAL A 199 -13.92 -4.95 14.26
C VAL A 199 -14.14 -4.68 15.75
N GLY A 200 -15.36 -4.31 16.16
CA GLY A 200 -15.69 -3.96 17.54
C GLY A 200 -14.72 -2.91 18.10
N ASN A 201 -14.09 -3.24 19.22
CA ASN A 201 -13.10 -2.38 19.89
C ASN A 201 -11.68 -2.50 19.31
N GLY A 202 -11.47 -3.38 18.32
CA GLY A 202 -10.19 -3.59 17.66
C GLY A 202 -9.80 -5.06 17.56
N ILE A 203 -8.99 -5.37 16.55
CA ILE A 203 -8.43 -6.69 16.29
C ILE A 203 -6.92 -6.55 16.13
N ASP A 204 -6.18 -7.38 16.86
CA ASP A 204 -4.73 -7.48 16.75
C ASP A 204 -4.38 -8.71 15.91
N PHE A 205 -3.93 -8.46 14.68
CA PHE A 205 -3.51 -9.50 13.74
C PHE A 205 -2.10 -9.94 14.09
N ILE A 206 -1.88 -11.22 14.33
CA ILE A 206 -0.58 -11.79 14.67
C ILE A 206 -0.08 -12.61 13.48
N GLY A 207 1.17 -12.39 13.07
CA GLY A 207 1.85 -13.19 12.04
C GLY A 207 2.05 -14.66 12.45
N ASP A 208 2.75 -15.43 11.63
CA ASP A 208 2.99 -16.85 11.91
C ASP A 208 3.87 -17.04 13.16
N ILE A 209 3.31 -17.70 14.17
CA ILE A 209 3.94 -17.89 15.50
C ILE A 209 4.84 -19.12 15.50
N HIS A 210 4.46 -20.15 14.76
CA HIS A 210 5.18 -21.41 14.63
C HIS A 210 5.56 -22.10 15.94
N GLY A 211 4.83 -21.93 17.05
CA GLY A 211 5.20 -22.50 18.35
C GLY A 211 6.26 -21.71 19.12
N CYS A 212 6.62 -20.50 18.68
CA CYS A 212 7.41 -19.52 19.45
C CYS A 212 6.54 -18.88 20.55
N PHE A 213 6.09 -19.69 21.51
CA PHE A 213 5.12 -19.29 22.54
C PHE A 213 5.65 -18.20 23.48
N GLU A 214 6.96 -18.15 23.72
CA GLU A 214 7.56 -17.13 24.58
C GLU A 214 7.49 -15.74 23.93
N GLU A 215 7.84 -15.62 22.66
CA GLU A 215 7.69 -14.40 21.86
C GLU A 215 6.21 -14.01 21.72
N PHE A 216 5.32 -14.99 21.56
CA PHE A 216 3.89 -14.75 21.52
C PHE A 216 3.34 -14.24 22.86
N SER A 217 3.80 -14.77 23.98
CA SER A 217 3.41 -14.25 25.30
C SER A 217 3.94 -12.82 25.51
N GLU A 218 5.18 -12.55 25.11
CA GLU A 218 5.77 -11.20 25.20
C GLU A 218 5.02 -10.18 24.33
N ILE A 219 4.62 -10.56 23.11
CA ILE A 219 3.90 -9.62 22.23
C ILE A 219 2.50 -9.32 22.76
N LEU A 220 1.80 -10.29 23.36
CA LEU A 220 0.50 -10.05 24.01
C LEU A 220 0.63 -9.05 25.16
N LEU A 221 1.67 -9.16 25.98
CA LEU A 221 1.95 -8.18 27.05
C LEU A 221 2.25 -6.79 26.48
N LYS A 222 3.06 -6.70 25.42
CA LYS A 222 3.34 -5.42 24.73
C LYS A 222 2.11 -4.79 24.09
N LEU A 223 1.15 -5.62 23.65
CA LEU A 223 -0.14 -5.20 23.13
C LEU A 223 -1.13 -4.81 24.23
N GLY A 224 -0.82 -5.07 25.52
CA GLY A 224 -1.66 -4.70 26.66
C GLY A 224 -2.66 -5.77 27.09
N TYR A 225 -2.53 -7.02 26.63
CA TYR A 225 -3.35 -8.13 27.13
C TYR A 225 -2.89 -8.55 28.54
N ILE A 226 -3.85 -8.85 29.40
CA ILE A 226 -3.62 -9.26 30.78
C ILE A 226 -4.22 -10.65 30.96
N GLU A 227 -3.47 -11.55 31.60
CA GLU A 227 -3.96 -12.87 31.98
C GLU A 227 -4.87 -12.78 33.21
N ASN A 228 -6.08 -13.31 33.12
CA ASN A 228 -7.02 -13.37 34.25
C ASN A 228 -6.80 -14.63 35.12
N GLU A 229 -7.52 -14.75 36.24
CA GLU A 229 -7.42 -15.90 37.16
C GLU A 229 -7.75 -17.25 36.51
N GLU A 230 -8.55 -17.23 35.44
CA GLU A 230 -8.92 -18.41 34.67
C GLU A 230 -7.87 -18.76 33.61
N GLY A 231 -6.81 -17.96 33.43
CA GLY A 231 -5.73 -18.15 32.45
C GLY A 231 -6.11 -17.74 31.02
N TYR A 232 -7.02 -16.78 30.85
CA TYR A 232 -7.31 -16.14 29.56
C TYR A 232 -6.60 -14.80 29.45
N PHE A 233 -5.99 -14.55 28.31
CA PHE A 233 -5.44 -13.25 27.95
C PHE A 233 -6.54 -12.37 27.39
N ILE A 234 -6.86 -11.28 28.09
CA ILE A 234 -7.94 -10.35 27.75
C ILE A 234 -7.37 -8.94 27.68
N HIS A 235 -7.71 -8.20 26.63
CA HIS A 235 -7.37 -6.79 26.54
C HIS A 235 -8.39 -5.95 27.32
N PRO A 236 -7.98 -4.98 28.17
CA PRO A 236 -8.90 -4.15 28.96
C PRO A 236 -9.95 -3.40 28.13
N GLU A 237 -9.59 -3.01 26.90
CA GLU A 237 -10.51 -2.36 25.95
C GLU A 237 -11.41 -3.36 25.18
N GLY A 238 -11.29 -4.67 25.42
CA GLY A 238 -12.10 -5.69 24.75
C GLY A 238 -11.67 -6.01 23.31
N ARG A 239 -10.40 -5.78 22.98
CA ARG A 239 -9.79 -6.18 21.70
C ARG A 239 -9.70 -7.70 21.58
N LYS A 240 -9.65 -8.20 20.35
CA LYS A 240 -9.53 -9.64 20.04
C LYS A 240 -8.26 -9.97 19.27
N ILE A 241 -7.77 -11.19 19.48
CA ILE A 241 -6.58 -11.72 18.81
C ILE A 241 -7.01 -12.41 17.51
N LEU A 242 -6.27 -12.25 16.42
CA LEU A 242 -6.47 -13.00 15.19
C LEU A 242 -5.14 -13.52 14.65
N SER A 243 -4.93 -14.84 14.67
CA SER A 243 -3.75 -15.46 14.05
C SER A 243 -3.92 -15.53 12.53
N LEU A 244 -2.96 -14.99 11.79
CA LEU A 244 -2.91 -15.09 10.34
C LEU A 244 -2.59 -16.49 9.85
N GLY A 245 -2.11 -17.40 10.70
CA GLY A 245 -1.91 -18.79 10.27
C GLY A 245 -1.12 -19.64 11.23
N ASP A 246 0.06 -20.06 10.81
CA ASP A 246 0.78 -21.17 11.43
C ASP A 246 1.14 -20.86 12.89
N VAL A 247 0.35 -21.40 13.82
CA VAL A 247 0.58 -21.24 15.26
C VAL A 247 1.53 -22.29 15.83
N MET A 248 1.91 -23.31 15.05
CA MET A 248 2.60 -24.52 15.51
C MET A 248 3.73 -24.99 14.58
N SER A 249 4.34 -26.13 14.92
CA SER A 249 5.31 -26.91 14.16
C SER A 249 6.78 -26.57 14.41
N ARG A 250 7.33 -25.53 13.79
CA ARG A 250 8.79 -25.38 13.70
C ARG A 250 9.47 -24.98 15.01
N GLY A 251 8.79 -24.24 15.86
CA GLY A 251 9.27 -23.71 17.12
C GLY A 251 9.08 -24.68 18.29
N PRO A 252 9.55 -24.30 19.48
CA PRO A 252 9.78 -25.23 20.58
C PRO A 252 8.54 -25.59 21.42
N ARG A 253 7.42 -24.86 21.30
CA ARG A 253 6.25 -24.94 22.21
C ARG A 253 4.94 -24.94 21.42
N SER A 254 4.80 -25.93 20.53
CA SER A 254 3.63 -26.07 19.67
C SER A 254 2.34 -26.39 20.44
N ILE A 255 2.42 -27.29 21.43
CA ILE A 255 1.25 -27.71 22.23
C ILE A 255 0.71 -26.56 23.07
N GLU A 256 1.56 -25.75 23.71
CA GLU A 256 1.12 -24.57 24.47
C GLU A 256 0.42 -23.55 23.57
N THR A 257 0.96 -23.31 22.36
CA THR A 257 0.34 -22.38 21.43
C THR A 257 -1.01 -22.92 20.92
N LEU A 258 -1.10 -24.22 20.64
CA LEU A 258 -2.36 -24.88 20.26
C LEU A 258 -3.41 -24.84 21.37
N GLN A 259 -3.01 -25.11 22.62
CA GLN A 259 -3.90 -25.01 23.79
C GLN A 259 -4.40 -23.58 24.00
N PHE A 260 -3.52 -22.59 23.83
CA PHE A 260 -3.90 -21.17 23.89
C PHE A 260 -5.03 -20.88 22.89
N PHE A 261 -4.82 -21.17 21.60
CA PHE A 261 -5.82 -20.85 20.58
C PHE A 261 -7.10 -21.67 20.74
N GLN A 262 -6.99 -22.96 21.11
CA GLN A 262 -8.16 -23.81 21.37
C GLN A 262 -9.06 -23.21 22.45
N LYS A 263 -8.47 -22.78 23.56
CA LYS A 263 -9.19 -22.18 24.68
C LYS A 263 -9.76 -20.80 24.34
N HIS A 264 -8.99 -19.93 23.70
CA HIS A 264 -9.42 -18.54 23.42
C HIS A 264 -10.44 -18.46 22.27
N VAL A 265 -10.32 -19.32 21.26
CA VAL A 265 -11.32 -19.41 20.17
C VAL A 265 -12.64 -19.95 20.72
N ALA A 266 -12.61 -21.00 21.55
CA ALA A 266 -13.81 -21.54 22.19
C ALA A 266 -14.53 -20.51 23.08
N ALA A 267 -13.78 -19.62 23.75
CA ALA A 267 -14.32 -18.51 24.53
C ALA A 267 -14.74 -17.27 23.69
N GLY A 268 -14.50 -17.27 22.38
CA GLY A 268 -14.82 -16.14 21.50
C GLY A 268 -13.90 -14.92 21.67
N LEU A 269 -12.74 -15.09 22.30
CA LEU A 269 -11.71 -14.07 22.56
C LEU A 269 -10.65 -13.98 21.44
N ALA A 270 -10.53 -15.03 20.63
CA ALA A 270 -9.59 -15.08 19.51
C ALA A 270 -10.24 -15.69 18.25
N TYR A 271 -9.61 -15.42 17.11
CA TYR A 271 -9.87 -16.05 15.83
C TYR A 271 -8.59 -16.69 15.29
N MET A 272 -8.77 -17.75 14.51
CA MET A 272 -7.66 -18.45 13.86
C MET A 272 -7.99 -18.71 12.39
N ILE A 273 -7.03 -18.43 11.52
CA ILE A 273 -7.08 -18.72 10.09
C ILE A 273 -6.50 -20.11 9.81
N ASP A 274 -7.09 -20.78 8.83
CA ASP A 274 -6.60 -22.05 8.27
C ASP A 274 -5.25 -21.87 7.58
N SER A 275 -4.28 -22.71 7.92
CA SER A 275 -2.90 -22.65 7.45
C SER A 275 -2.42 -23.98 6.87
N ASN A 276 -1.27 -23.98 6.18
CA ASN A 276 -0.75 -25.21 5.59
C ASN A 276 -0.26 -26.22 6.63
N HIS A 277 0.42 -25.78 7.71
CA HIS A 277 0.83 -26.69 8.78
C HIS A 277 -0.39 -27.14 9.61
N GLY A 278 -1.30 -26.21 9.95
CA GLY A 278 -2.54 -26.53 10.67
C GLY A 278 -3.40 -27.57 9.94
N TRP A 279 -3.60 -27.42 8.63
CA TRP A 279 -4.32 -28.41 7.82
C TRP A 279 -3.63 -29.79 7.81
N LYS A 280 -2.30 -29.83 7.77
CA LYS A 280 -1.53 -31.08 7.77
C LYS A 280 -1.67 -31.81 9.10
N ILE A 281 -1.53 -31.10 10.21
CA ILE A 281 -1.70 -31.63 11.57
C ILE A 281 -3.15 -32.10 11.79
N ALA A 282 -4.15 -31.33 11.36
CA ALA A 282 -5.56 -31.73 11.46
C ALA A 282 -5.84 -33.06 10.77
N ARG A 283 -5.27 -33.28 9.57
CA ARG A 283 -5.40 -34.56 8.84
C ARG A 283 -4.70 -35.72 9.54
N TRP A 284 -3.52 -35.48 10.10
CA TRP A 284 -2.80 -36.47 10.88
C TRP A 284 -3.58 -36.88 12.14
N LEU A 285 -4.08 -35.92 12.90
CA LEU A 285 -4.96 -36.15 14.06
C LEU A 285 -6.27 -36.86 13.68
N ASN A 286 -6.75 -36.67 12.46
CA ASN A 286 -7.90 -37.37 11.90
C ASN A 286 -7.56 -38.77 11.33
N GLY A 287 -6.41 -39.33 11.69
CA GLY A 287 -5.98 -40.68 11.32
C GLY A 287 -5.57 -40.86 9.85
N LYS A 288 -5.33 -39.78 9.10
CA LYS A 288 -4.83 -39.88 7.73
C LYS A 288 -3.31 -40.15 7.74
N ASN A 289 -2.85 -40.96 6.80
CA ASN A 289 -1.43 -41.15 6.56
C ASN A 289 -0.86 -39.90 5.87
N VAL A 290 -0.07 -39.11 6.62
CA VAL A 290 0.52 -37.85 6.16
C VAL A 290 2.00 -37.83 6.51
N LYS A 291 2.85 -37.36 5.60
CA LYS A 291 4.27 -37.16 5.87
C LYS A 291 4.45 -35.88 6.68
N LEU A 292 4.77 -36.03 7.97
CA LEU A 292 5.18 -34.94 8.84
C LEU A 292 6.62 -34.54 8.48
N ALA A 293 6.82 -33.25 8.18
CA ALA A 293 8.09 -32.68 7.78
C ALA A 293 8.05 -31.16 7.98
N HIS A 294 9.22 -30.52 8.01
CA HIS A 294 9.36 -29.06 8.20
C HIS A 294 8.81 -28.58 9.55
N GLY A 295 9.08 -29.33 10.62
CA GLY A 295 8.66 -29.03 11.99
C GLY A 295 7.38 -29.74 12.45
N ASP A 296 6.60 -30.33 11.55
CA ASP A 296 5.37 -31.05 11.94
C ASP A 296 5.67 -32.30 12.80
N GLU A 297 6.86 -32.86 12.63
CA GLU A 297 7.42 -33.94 13.44
C GLU A 297 7.60 -33.54 14.91
N ASN A 298 7.87 -32.27 15.19
CA ASN A 298 8.02 -31.75 16.55
C ASN A 298 6.67 -31.74 17.27
N VAL A 299 5.58 -31.37 16.58
CA VAL A 299 4.22 -31.42 17.16
C VAL A 299 3.88 -32.83 17.63
N LYS A 300 4.24 -33.84 16.82
CA LYS A 300 4.04 -35.23 17.21
C LYS A 300 4.87 -35.59 18.45
N ALA A 301 6.15 -35.22 18.47
CA ALA A 301 7.02 -35.48 19.63
C ALA A 301 6.48 -34.81 20.91
N GLU A 302 6.03 -33.56 20.83
CA GLU A 302 5.42 -32.86 21.98
C GLU A 302 4.11 -33.53 22.45
N PHE A 303 3.29 -34.08 21.55
CA PHE A 303 2.13 -34.89 21.94
C PHE A 303 2.51 -36.21 22.60
N ASP A 304 3.57 -36.88 22.13
CA ASP A 304 4.08 -38.12 22.73
C ASP A 304 4.60 -37.83 24.16
N GLU A 305 5.26 -36.69 24.38
CA GLU A 305 5.67 -36.21 25.71
C GLU A 305 4.47 -35.84 26.60
N TYR A 306 3.47 -35.14 26.04
CA TYR A 306 2.24 -34.80 26.75
C TYR A 306 1.48 -36.05 27.23
N GLU A 307 1.37 -37.06 26.36
CA GLU A 307 0.78 -38.35 26.68
C GLU A 307 1.56 -39.07 27.79
N GLY A 308 2.89 -39.03 27.76
CA GLY A 308 3.73 -39.57 28.83
C GLY A 308 3.52 -38.88 30.19
N LYS A 309 3.23 -37.57 30.19
CA LYS A 309 3.08 -36.76 31.41
C LYS A 309 1.67 -36.77 32.01
N PHE A 310 0.64 -36.71 31.16
CA PHE A 310 -0.76 -36.55 31.58
C PHE A 310 -1.62 -37.79 31.33
N GLY A 311 -1.07 -38.81 30.69
CA GLY A 311 -1.77 -40.03 30.34
C GLY A 311 -2.52 -39.93 29.01
N LYS A 312 -2.88 -41.11 28.49
CA LYS A 312 -3.45 -41.27 27.15
C LYS A 312 -4.82 -40.62 26.98
N ASP A 313 -5.72 -40.77 27.96
CA ASP A 313 -7.09 -40.27 27.85
C ASP A 313 -7.13 -38.73 27.71
N GLU A 314 -6.28 -38.02 28.46
CA GLU A 314 -6.19 -36.56 28.38
C GLU A 314 -5.51 -36.10 27.09
N ALA A 315 -4.48 -36.83 26.63
CA ALA A 315 -3.85 -36.56 25.34
C ALA A 315 -4.83 -36.75 24.17
N ASP A 316 -5.61 -37.83 24.18
CA ASP A 316 -6.59 -38.12 23.14
C ASP A 316 -7.71 -37.06 23.12
N ARG A 317 -8.16 -36.61 24.30
CA ARG A 317 -9.12 -35.49 24.41
C ARG A 317 -8.57 -34.19 23.81
N LEU A 318 -7.33 -33.84 24.13
CA LEU A 318 -6.70 -32.64 23.60
C LEU A 318 -6.49 -32.74 22.08
N LYS A 319 -6.05 -33.90 21.57
CA LYS A 319 -5.93 -34.20 20.15
C LYS A 319 -7.26 -34.01 19.41
N GLU A 320 -8.38 -34.49 19.99
CA GLU A 320 -9.71 -34.30 19.41
C GLU A 320 -10.13 -32.82 19.36
N GLN A 321 -9.96 -32.08 20.47
CA GLN A 321 -10.29 -30.65 20.53
C GLN A 321 -9.49 -29.83 19.53
N ILE A 322 -8.18 -30.09 19.41
CA ILE A 322 -7.31 -29.41 18.45
C ILE A 322 -7.68 -29.80 17.02
N ARG A 323 -7.92 -31.09 16.74
CA ARG A 323 -8.37 -31.56 15.43
C ARG A 323 -9.61 -30.79 14.97
N ASP A 324 -10.61 -30.68 15.84
CA ASP A 324 -11.88 -30.04 15.50
C ASP A 324 -11.69 -28.54 15.26
N MET A 325 -10.95 -27.85 16.13
CA MET A 325 -10.59 -26.44 15.91
C MET A 325 -9.90 -26.21 14.55
N LEU A 326 -8.88 -27.03 14.23
CA LEU A 326 -8.12 -26.87 12.99
C LEU A 326 -8.95 -27.20 11.74
N LEU A 327 -9.87 -28.16 11.81
CA LEU A 327 -10.80 -28.48 10.71
C LEU A 327 -11.87 -27.40 10.52
N GLU A 328 -12.24 -26.69 11.58
CA GLU A 328 -13.25 -25.62 11.54
C GLU A 328 -12.70 -24.23 11.18
N ALA A 329 -11.37 -24.06 11.26
CA ALA A 329 -10.67 -22.84 10.90
C ALA A 329 -11.07 -22.35 9.49
N LYS A 330 -11.26 -21.04 9.34
CA LYS A 330 -11.72 -20.44 8.09
C LYS A 330 -10.54 -20.12 7.19
N SER A 331 -10.72 -20.24 5.87
CA SER A 331 -9.67 -19.91 4.90
C SER A 331 -9.27 -18.44 4.93
N HIS A 332 -10.22 -17.56 5.27
CA HIS A 332 -9.99 -16.14 5.51
C HIS A 332 -11.13 -15.56 6.35
N TYR A 333 -10.91 -14.37 6.88
CA TYR A 333 -11.96 -13.54 7.47
C TYR A 333 -12.04 -12.19 6.76
N ILE A 334 -13.23 -11.60 6.73
CA ILE A 334 -13.50 -10.24 6.27
C ILE A 334 -13.84 -9.41 7.49
N ILE A 335 -13.10 -8.33 7.68
CA ILE A 335 -13.24 -7.44 8.81
C ILE A 335 -14.08 -6.26 8.37
N GLN A 336 -15.20 -6.07 9.06
CA GLN A 336 -16.14 -4.98 8.82
C GLN A 336 -16.02 -3.92 9.89
N LYS A 337 -16.20 -2.67 9.48
CA LYS A 337 -16.39 -1.53 10.37
C LYS A 337 -17.61 -0.75 9.87
N ASN A 338 -18.63 -0.59 10.73
CA ASN A 338 -19.89 0.06 10.37
C ASN A 338 -20.56 -0.55 9.12
N GLY A 339 -20.49 -1.89 8.96
CA GLY A 339 -21.05 -2.59 7.82
C GLY A 339 -20.26 -2.48 6.51
N VAL A 340 -19.11 -1.81 6.52
CA VAL A 340 -18.21 -1.68 5.35
C VAL A 340 -17.03 -2.64 5.51
N ASN A 341 -16.73 -3.41 4.46
CA ASN A 341 -15.52 -4.24 4.42
C ASN A 341 -14.30 -3.35 4.37
N VAL A 342 -13.39 -3.48 5.35
CA VAL A 342 -12.21 -2.62 5.47
C VAL A 342 -10.90 -3.41 5.39
N ALA A 343 -10.92 -4.68 5.77
CA ALA A 343 -9.76 -5.55 5.68
C ALA A 343 -10.16 -7.02 5.46
N VAL A 344 -9.23 -7.82 4.96
CA VAL A 344 -9.33 -9.28 4.81
C VAL A 344 -8.10 -9.89 5.43
N ALA A 345 -8.27 -10.92 6.24
CA ALA A 345 -7.15 -11.65 6.84
C ALA A 345 -7.08 -13.06 6.26
N VAL A 346 -5.89 -13.47 5.80
CA VAL A 346 -5.61 -14.75 5.15
C VAL A 346 -4.20 -15.22 5.50
N HIS A 347 -3.90 -16.51 5.36
CA HIS A 347 -2.55 -17.03 5.64
C HIS A 347 -1.54 -16.70 4.53
N ALA A 348 -1.63 -17.32 3.35
CA ALA A 348 -0.64 -17.13 2.28
C ALA A 348 -1.08 -16.13 1.19
N GLY A 349 -2.39 -16.00 0.95
CA GLY A 349 -2.91 -15.06 -0.03
C GLY A 349 -4.32 -15.37 -0.52
N ILE A 350 -4.96 -14.40 -1.20
CA ILE A 350 -6.33 -14.56 -1.71
C ILE A 350 -6.54 -13.73 -2.98
N LYS A 351 -7.37 -14.22 -3.90
CA LYS A 351 -7.81 -13.47 -5.09
C LYS A 351 -9.08 -12.69 -4.76
N ASP A 352 -9.24 -11.49 -5.32
CA ASP A 352 -10.37 -10.60 -5.02
C ASP A 352 -11.73 -11.29 -5.20
N HIS A 353 -11.89 -12.08 -6.27
CA HIS A 353 -13.14 -12.79 -6.55
C HIS A 353 -13.40 -14.02 -5.66
N TYR A 354 -12.44 -14.41 -4.79
CA TYR A 354 -12.59 -15.42 -3.75
C TYR A 354 -13.04 -14.85 -2.41
N ILE A 355 -12.90 -13.54 -2.19
CA ILE A 355 -13.28 -12.89 -0.94
C ILE A 355 -14.78 -13.13 -0.66
N GLY A 356 -15.07 -13.64 0.54
CA GLY A 356 -16.43 -13.92 1.03
C GLY A 356 -16.98 -15.27 0.62
N LYS A 357 -16.15 -16.15 0.04
CA LYS A 357 -16.51 -17.49 -0.43
C LYS A 357 -15.66 -18.56 0.24
N GLN A 358 -16.22 -19.75 0.43
CA GLN A 358 -15.50 -20.87 1.02
C GLN A 358 -15.66 -22.13 0.15
N SER A 359 -14.55 -22.71 -0.27
CA SER A 359 -14.49 -23.98 -0.98
C SER A 359 -13.09 -24.60 -0.84
N PRO A 360 -12.92 -25.91 -1.08
CA PRO A 360 -11.61 -26.56 -1.00
C PRO A 360 -10.53 -25.85 -1.83
N ARG A 361 -10.86 -25.42 -3.05
CA ARG A 361 -9.93 -24.68 -3.92
C ARG A 361 -9.49 -23.33 -3.34
N ILE A 362 -10.41 -22.64 -2.65
CA ILE A 362 -10.09 -21.36 -1.99
C ILE A 362 -9.21 -21.61 -0.78
N SER A 363 -9.55 -22.61 0.05
CA SER A 363 -8.71 -23.00 1.19
C SER A 363 -7.30 -23.38 0.75
N ASP A 364 -7.15 -24.19 -0.30
CA ASP A 364 -5.83 -24.54 -0.81
C ASP A 364 -5.04 -23.32 -1.29
N PHE A 365 -5.68 -22.39 -2.01
CA PHE A 365 -5.02 -21.14 -2.41
C PHE A 365 -4.61 -20.30 -1.18
N CYS A 366 -5.48 -20.20 -0.17
CA CYS A 366 -5.21 -19.46 1.07
C CYS A 366 -4.09 -20.08 1.90
N ARG A 367 -3.87 -21.39 1.82
CA ARG A 367 -2.82 -22.11 2.55
C ARG A 367 -1.45 -22.02 1.89
N TYR A 368 -1.40 -22.02 0.56
CA TYR A 368 -0.15 -22.21 -0.19
C TYR A 368 0.24 -21.03 -1.09
N GLY A 369 -0.68 -20.09 -1.33
CA GLY A 369 -0.50 -18.97 -2.26
C GLY A 369 -0.63 -19.38 -3.74
N ASP A 370 -0.22 -18.48 -4.64
CA ASP A 370 -0.16 -18.73 -6.08
C ASP A 370 1.21 -19.34 -6.44
N SER A 371 1.23 -20.55 -6.99
CA SER A 371 2.45 -21.28 -7.34
C SER A 371 2.52 -21.63 -8.83
N ASP A 372 3.70 -21.46 -9.42
CA ASP A 372 4.04 -21.74 -10.83
C ASP A 372 4.88 -23.01 -10.96
N GLY A 373 4.39 -24.12 -10.40
CA GLY A 373 5.13 -25.38 -10.37
C GLY A 373 6.30 -25.35 -9.38
N PHE A 374 7.33 -26.16 -9.64
CA PHE A 374 8.49 -26.35 -8.78
C PHE A 374 9.78 -25.94 -9.50
N ASP A 375 10.74 -25.39 -8.75
CA ASP A 375 12.09 -25.10 -9.23
C ASP A 375 12.94 -26.38 -9.37
N GLU A 376 14.19 -26.21 -9.80
CA GLU A 376 15.16 -27.29 -10.01
C GLU A 376 15.45 -28.09 -8.73
N ASN A 377 15.18 -27.52 -7.55
CA ASN A 377 15.36 -28.13 -6.24
C ASN A 377 14.04 -28.70 -5.67
N GLY A 378 12.96 -28.70 -6.46
CA GLY A 378 11.65 -29.21 -6.04
C GLY A 378 10.87 -28.28 -5.10
N LYS A 379 11.22 -26.99 -5.01
CA LYS A 379 10.50 -25.98 -4.23
C LYS A 379 9.48 -25.24 -5.10
N PRO A 380 8.28 -24.92 -4.58
CA PRO A 380 7.27 -24.22 -5.37
C PRO A 380 7.74 -22.80 -5.74
N VAL A 381 7.70 -22.46 -7.03
CA VAL A 381 7.96 -21.09 -7.51
C VAL A 381 6.74 -20.25 -7.20
N ARG A 382 6.84 -19.30 -6.26
CA ARG A 382 5.70 -18.45 -5.86
C ARG A 382 5.53 -17.30 -6.85
N LYS A 383 4.28 -17.07 -7.32
CA LYS A 383 3.93 -15.83 -8.03
C LYS A 383 3.61 -14.74 -7.02
N ASP A 384 3.94 -13.51 -7.40
CA ASP A 384 3.57 -12.33 -6.63
C ASP A 384 2.11 -11.94 -6.91
N TRP A 385 1.20 -12.68 -6.27
CA TRP A 385 -0.25 -12.49 -6.44
C TRP A 385 -0.73 -11.11 -5.98
N SER A 386 0.03 -10.44 -5.09
CA SER A 386 -0.29 -9.12 -4.54
C SER A 386 -0.38 -8.05 -5.63
N ILE A 387 0.39 -8.18 -6.71
CA ILE A 387 0.41 -7.23 -7.82
C ILE A 387 -0.95 -7.17 -8.52
N ALA A 388 -1.68 -8.30 -8.58
CA ALA A 388 -2.97 -8.40 -9.25
C ALA A 388 -4.16 -7.98 -8.37
N HIS A 389 -3.93 -7.59 -7.11
CA HIS A 389 -4.98 -7.10 -6.23
C HIS A 389 -5.48 -5.73 -6.69
N GLN A 390 -6.80 -5.57 -6.80
CA GLN A 390 -7.42 -4.34 -7.29
C GLN A 390 -8.49 -3.80 -6.34
N SER A 391 -8.91 -4.57 -5.33
CA SER A 391 -9.94 -4.13 -4.41
C SER A 391 -9.39 -3.17 -3.34
N SER A 392 -10.29 -2.47 -2.64
CA SER A 392 -9.91 -1.42 -1.69
C SER A 392 -9.68 -1.94 -0.26
N GLU A 393 -10.06 -3.18 0.01
CA GLU A 393 -9.87 -3.82 1.31
C GLU A 393 -8.39 -4.12 1.55
N LEU A 394 -7.88 -3.77 2.73
CA LEU A 394 -6.51 -4.15 3.12
C LEU A 394 -6.42 -5.67 3.30
N ILE A 395 -5.57 -6.37 2.54
CA ILE A 395 -5.35 -7.82 2.75
C ILE A 395 -4.17 -8.03 3.69
N LEU A 396 -4.40 -8.56 4.89
CA LEU A 396 -3.37 -8.94 5.86
C LEU A 396 -2.99 -10.42 5.68
N TRP A 397 -1.69 -10.71 5.56
CA TRP A 397 -1.20 -12.07 5.29
C TRP A 397 0.19 -12.38 5.88
N GLY A 398 0.58 -13.67 5.85
CA GLY A 398 1.82 -14.24 6.37
C GLY A 398 2.45 -15.27 5.40
N HIS A 399 2.98 -16.41 5.88
CA HIS A 399 3.51 -17.55 5.11
C HIS A 399 4.81 -17.31 4.28
N ASP A 400 5.14 -16.06 4.00
CA ASP A 400 6.30 -15.64 3.24
C ASP A 400 7.18 -14.74 4.11
N PRO A 401 8.15 -15.30 4.84
CA PRO A 401 8.97 -14.54 5.78
C PRO A 401 9.71 -13.39 5.10
N ARG A 402 9.52 -12.18 5.62
CA ARG A 402 10.24 -10.96 5.23
C ARG A 402 11.05 -10.42 6.39
N THR A 403 12.06 -9.59 6.11
CA THR A 403 12.84 -8.95 7.18
C THR A 403 12.06 -7.86 7.91
N GLN A 404 11.11 -7.22 7.21
CA GLN A 404 10.23 -6.16 7.71
C GLN A 404 8.81 -6.32 7.14
N PRO A 405 7.77 -5.74 7.76
CA PRO A 405 6.43 -5.71 7.19
C PRO A 405 6.42 -5.11 5.79
N LEU A 406 5.71 -5.77 4.87
CA LEU A 406 5.70 -5.40 3.45
C LEU A 406 4.29 -5.07 2.99
N LEU A 407 4.04 -3.80 2.64
CA LEU A 407 2.80 -3.34 2.02
C LEU A 407 2.99 -3.15 0.51
N VAL A 408 2.27 -3.94 -0.29
CA VAL A 408 2.25 -3.84 -1.75
C VAL A 408 0.81 -3.90 -2.23
N ASN A 409 0.38 -2.91 -3.02
CA ASN A 409 -0.98 -2.80 -3.55
C ASN A 409 -2.04 -3.11 -2.48
N ASN A 410 -2.00 -2.42 -1.33
CA ASN A 410 -2.94 -2.62 -0.22
C ASN A 410 -3.01 -4.07 0.32
N THR A 411 -1.94 -4.86 0.14
CA THR A 411 -1.73 -6.15 0.79
C THR A 411 -0.53 -6.05 1.73
N LEU A 412 -0.72 -6.39 3.00
CA LEU A 412 0.25 -6.24 4.07
C LEU A 412 0.70 -7.61 4.59
N ASN A 413 1.96 -7.96 4.33
CA ASN A 413 2.61 -9.12 4.91
C ASN A 413 3.20 -8.75 6.29
N ILE A 414 2.86 -9.51 7.33
CA ILE A 414 3.41 -9.38 8.69
C ILE A 414 4.10 -10.66 9.19
N ASP A 415 4.48 -11.57 8.30
CA ASP A 415 5.36 -12.69 8.63
C ASP A 415 6.81 -12.23 8.56
N GLN A 416 7.41 -12.00 9.73
CA GLN A 416 8.82 -11.64 9.85
C GLN A 416 9.71 -12.82 10.26
N GLY A 417 9.23 -14.05 10.12
CA GLY A 417 10.01 -15.26 10.33
C GLY A 417 10.55 -15.43 11.74
N VAL A 418 9.72 -15.24 12.78
CA VAL A 418 10.12 -15.39 14.19
C VAL A 418 10.90 -16.69 14.43
N VAL A 419 10.42 -17.80 13.87
CA VAL A 419 11.04 -19.12 14.06
C VAL A 419 12.44 -19.24 13.43
N PHE A 420 12.76 -18.36 12.49
CA PHE A 420 14.05 -18.27 11.79
C PHE A 420 15.01 -17.27 12.44
N GLY A 421 14.71 -16.77 13.64
CA GLY A 421 15.49 -15.72 14.31
C GLY A 421 15.07 -14.29 13.92
N GLY A 422 13.95 -14.14 13.20
CA GLY A 422 13.37 -12.86 12.81
C GLY A 422 12.57 -12.19 13.92
N ASN A 423 11.41 -11.62 13.59
CA ASN A 423 10.50 -11.01 14.55
C ASN A 423 9.13 -11.68 14.50
N LEU A 424 8.44 -11.77 15.64
CA LEU A 424 6.99 -11.94 15.66
C LEU A 424 6.37 -10.55 15.61
N THR A 425 5.46 -10.33 14.67
CA THR A 425 4.84 -9.02 14.45
C THR A 425 3.34 -9.10 14.59
N ALA A 426 2.78 -8.07 15.22
CA ALA A 426 1.37 -7.79 15.33
C ALA A 426 1.02 -6.50 14.59
N TYR A 427 -0.17 -6.47 13.97
CA TYR A 427 -0.77 -5.27 13.41
C TYR A 427 -2.07 -4.95 14.15
N CYS A 428 -2.07 -3.82 14.86
CA CYS A 428 -3.23 -3.33 15.61
C CYS A 428 -4.19 -2.60 14.67
N PHE A 429 -5.42 -3.07 14.56
CA PHE A 429 -6.45 -2.45 13.73
C PHE A 429 -7.66 -2.03 14.58
N PRO A 430 -8.21 -0.82 14.42
CA PRO A 430 -8.07 0.11 13.29
C PRO A 430 -6.92 1.12 13.37
N GLU A 431 -6.08 1.06 14.40
CA GLU A 431 -5.00 2.04 14.67
C GLU A 431 -3.90 2.03 13.60
N ARG A 432 -3.77 0.92 12.87
CA ARG A 432 -2.74 0.67 11.85
C ARG A 432 -1.32 0.76 12.41
N LYS A 433 -1.11 0.23 13.63
CA LYS A 433 0.17 0.26 14.34
C LYS A 433 0.82 -1.12 14.36
N PHE A 434 2.12 -1.16 14.09
CA PHE A 434 2.93 -2.38 14.25
C PHE A 434 3.48 -2.49 15.68
N VAL A 435 3.48 -3.71 16.21
CA VAL A 435 4.18 -4.09 17.44
C VAL A 435 4.96 -5.36 17.13
N SER A 436 6.23 -5.44 17.52
CA SER A 436 7.05 -6.62 17.22
C SER A 436 7.90 -7.04 18.42
N VAL A 437 8.20 -8.35 18.47
CA VAL A 437 9.12 -8.98 19.42
C VAL A 437 10.19 -9.72 18.64
N LYS A 438 11.46 -9.49 18.99
CA LYS A 438 12.60 -10.17 18.39
C LYS A 438 12.65 -11.62 18.89
N ALA A 439 12.85 -12.57 17.99
CA ALA A 439 13.05 -13.97 18.36
C ALA A 439 14.30 -14.13 19.23
N LYS A 440 14.21 -14.98 20.26
CA LYS A 440 15.34 -15.24 21.17
C LYS A 440 16.41 -16.12 20.52
N ALA A 441 16.04 -16.92 19.52
CA ALA A 441 16.94 -17.79 18.75
C ALA A 441 16.41 -18.10 17.34
N ASP A 442 17.28 -18.63 16.48
CA ASP A 442 16.88 -19.33 15.25
C ASP A 442 16.45 -20.76 15.62
N TYR A 443 15.16 -20.94 15.90
CA TYR A 443 14.58 -22.22 16.34
C TYR A 443 14.48 -23.26 15.23
N ALA A 444 14.28 -22.81 13.98
CA ALA A 444 14.19 -23.71 12.84
C ALA A 444 15.55 -24.39 12.55
N ASN A 445 16.66 -23.68 12.79
CA ASN A 445 18.04 -24.15 12.60
C ASN A 445 18.26 -24.91 11.27
N VAL A 446 17.62 -24.43 10.20
CA VAL A 446 17.72 -25.01 8.87
C VAL A 446 18.86 -24.36 8.10
N SER A 447 19.54 -25.15 7.26
CA SER A 447 20.60 -24.66 6.36
C SER A 447 20.07 -23.61 5.37
N ASP A 448 18.80 -23.70 5.02
CA ASP A 448 18.11 -22.84 4.06
C ASP A 448 17.15 -21.88 4.78
N ASN A 449 17.71 -21.07 5.68
CA ASN A 449 16.96 -20.05 6.43
C ASN A 449 16.54 -18.93 5.46
N PRO A 450 15.22 -18.68 5.26
CA PRO A 450 14.75 -17.68 4.30
C PRO A 450 15.29 -16.27 4.53
N LEU A 451 15.48 -15.87 5.79
CA LEU A 451 15.98 -14.55 6.15
C LEU A 451 17.45 -14.39 5.74
N LYS A 452 18.28 -15.42 5.95
CA LYS A 452 19.68 -15.44 5.51
C LYS A 452 19.80 -15.45 3.98
N VAL A 453 18.90 -16.16 3.30
CA VAL A 453 18.84 -16.15 1.83
C VAL A 453 18.46 -14.76 1.31
N LEU A 454 17.47 -14.10 1.91
CA LEU A 454 17.10 -12.72 1.55
C LEU A 454 18.26 -11.75 1.79
N GLU A 455 18.98 -11.90 2.90
CA GLU A 455 20.17 -11.10 3.21
C GLU A 455 21.27 -11.28 2.14
N SER A 456 21.55 -12.51 1.71
CA SER A 456 22.51 -12.77 0.63
C SER A 456 22.10 -12.16 -0.72
N LYS A 457 20.80 -11.98 -0.93
CA LYS A 457 20.20 -11.39 -2.15
C LYS A 457 19.80 -9.93 -1.95
N ARG A 458 20.27 -9.28 -0.88
CA ARG A 458 19.88 -7.90 -0.53
C ARG A 458 20.11 -6.93 -1.68
N LEU A 459 21.20 -7.09 -2.43
CA LEU A 459 21.57 -6.23 -3.56
C LEU A 459 21.08 -6.76 -4.92
N ALA A 460 20.17 -7.74 -4.95
CA ALA A 460 19.58 -8.21 -6.20
C ALA A 460 18.80 -7.07 -6.88
N PRO A 461 18.86 -6.96 -8.23
CA PRO A 461 18.18 -5.91 -8.95
C PRO A 461 16.66 -5.98 -8.75
N PRO A 462 15.97 -4.83 -8.65
CA PRO A 462 14.54 -4.80 -8.40
C PRO A 462 13.74 -5.28 -9.62
N ASN A 463 12.56 -5.87 -9.37
CA ASN A 463 11.64 -6.23 -10.45
C ASN A 463 10.87 -4.99 -10.94
N ILE A 464 11.38 -4.37 -12.02
CA ILE A 464 10.83 -3.12 -12.59
C ILE A 464 9.33 -3.22 -12.91
N ALA A 465 8.85 -4.42 -13.30
CA ALA A 465 7.43 -4.61 -13.63
C ALA A 465 6.47 -4.25 -12.49
N LYS A 466 6.94 -4.27 -11.24
CA LYS A 466 6.16 -3.88 -10.06
C LYS A 466 5.85 -2.38 -10.00
N PHE A 467 6.64 -1.54 -10.65
CA PHE A 467 6.51 -0.09 -10.56
C PHE A 467 5.78 0.52 -11.76
N LEU A 468 5.69 -0.19 -12.90
CA LEU A 468 5.21 0.35 -14.17
C LEU A 468 3.77 0.87 -14.14
N GLU A 469 2.88 0.23 -13.39
CA GLU A 469 1.47 0.61 -13.28
C GLU A 469 1.18 1.54 -12.10
N GLY A 470 2.23 2.16 -11.55
CA GLY A 470 2.17 2.89 -10.29
C GLY A 470 2.31 1.97 -9.09
N TYR A 471 2.70 2.53 -7.96
CA TYR A 471 2.97 1.79 -6.73
C TYR A 471 2.81 2.69 -5.50
N SER A 472 2.85 2.09 -4.33
CA SER A 472 2.75 2.77 -3.04
C SER A 472 3.96 2.47 -2.18
N VAL A 473 4.46 3.49 -1.47
CA VAL A 473 5.52 3.32 -0.47
C VAL A 473 4.93 3.54 0.91
N LEU A 474 5.01 2.54 1.78
CA LEU A 474 4.68 2.70 3.20
C LEU A 474 5.84 3.36 3.94
N THR A 475 5.60 4.52 4.54
CA THR A 475 6.62 5.28 5.27
C THR A 475 6.23 5.44 6.73
N GLU A 476 7.20 5.42 7.63
CA GLU A 476 6.92 5.60 9.07
C GLU A 476 6.36 7.00 9.38
N LEU A 477 6.81 8.03 8.64
CA LEU A 477 6.45 9.41 8.93
C LEU A 477 5.13 9.86 8.28
N TYR A 478 4.75 9.35 7.11
CA TYR A 478 3.58 9.85 6.39
C TYR A 478 2.52 8.76 6.13
N GLY A 479 2.83 7.51 6.48
CA GLY A 479 2.04 6.37 6.04
C GLY A 479 2.27 6.11 4.56
N GLU A 480 1.20 5.75 3.86
CA GLU A 480 1.27 5.36 2.46
C GLU A 480 1.39 6.57 1.52
N ILE A 481 2.40 6.55 0.65
CA ILE A 481 2.58 7.52 -0.44
C ILE A 481 2.38 6.80 -1.77
N ALA A 482 1.29 7.12 -2.47
CA ALA A 482 1.02 6.64 -3.82
C ALA A 482 1.83 7.42 -4.87
N ILE A 483 2.45 6.69 -5.79
CA ILE A 483 3.18 7.17 -6.95
C ILE A 483 2.46 6.68 -8.21
N TYR A 484 2.10 7.61 -9.11
CA TYR A 484 1.30 7.32 -10.30
C TYR A 484 2.15 6.82 -11.47
N ALA A 485 1.57 5.95 -12.29
CA ALA A 485 2.24 5.27 -13.41
C ALA A 485 2.99 6.21 -14.36
N ASP A 486 2.39 7.33 -14.76
CA ASP A 486 2.99 8.26 -15.73
C ASP A 486 4.29 8.89 -15.20
N SER A 487 4.25 9.36 -13.95
CA SER A 487 5.42 9.88 -13.25
C SER A 487 6.50 8.83 -13.06
N THR A 488 6.12 7.59 -12.73
CA THR A 488 7.06 6.48 -12.56
C THR A 488 7.76 6.10 -13.85
N LYS A 489 7.04 6.03 -14.98
CA LYS A 489 7.63 5.71 -16.29
C LYS A 489 8.67 6.75 -16.70
N SER A 490 8.39 8.04 -16.49
CA SER A 490 9.35 9.11 -16.74
C SER A 490 10.60 8.97 -15.86
N ALA A 491 10.42 8.69 -14.56
CA ALA A 491 11.55 8.53 -13.64
C ALA A 491 12.40 7.29 -13.94
N LEU A 492 11.78 6.18 -14.38
CA LEU A 492 12.50 4.98 -14.81
C LEU A 492 13.35 5.21 -16.05
N ASP A 493 12.86 6.00 -17.01
CA ASP A 493 13.63 6.39 -18.19
C ASP A 493 14.90 7.15 -17.79
N ASP A 494 14.76 8.17 -16.94
CA ASP A 494 15.87 8.95 -16.40
C ASP A 494 16.92 8.10 -15.65
N LEU A 495 16.45 7.17 -14.80
CA LEU A 495 17.30 6.21 -14.07
C LEU A 495 18.05 5.27 -15.01
N SER A 496 17.40 4.77 -16.06
CA SER A 496 17.99 3.76 -16.94
C SER A 496 19.14 4.28 -17.81
N HIS A 497 19.16 5.59 -18.09
CA HIS A 497 20.08 6.17 -19.06
C HIS A 497 21.21 7.03 -18.46
N TYR A 498 20.98 7.68 -17.32
CA TYR A 498 21.84 8.79 -16.90
C TYR A 498 22.32 8.73 -15.45
N THR A 499 21.75 7.88 -14.59
CA THR A 499 22.10 7.84 -13.16
C THR A 499 23.27 6.91 -12.87
N LEU A 500 23.80 7.02 -11.66
CA LEU A 500 24.67 5.99 -11.09
C LEU A 500 23.91 4.65 -10.94
N PRO A 501 24.62 3.53 -10.79
CA PRO A 501 24.02 2.25 -10.41
C PRO A 501 23.12 2.38 -9.18
N LEU A 502 22.02 1.63 -9.17
CA LEU A 502 20.91 1.81 -8.23
C LEU A 502 21.34 1.57 -6.78
N GLU A 503 22.24 0.62 -6.57
CA GLU A 503 22.82 0.28 -5.27
C GLU A 503 23.64 1.41 -4.64
N GLU A 504 24.00 2.43 -5.41
CA GLU A 504 24.79 3.58 -4.96
C GLU A 504 23.91 4.76 -4.55
N ILE A 505 22.70 4.84 -5.09
CA ILE A 505 21.77 5.94 -4.86
C ILE A 505 20.87 5.57 -3.68
N VAL A 506 21.37 5.83 -2.47
CA VAL A 506 20.68 5.48 -1.21
C VAL A 506 19.68 6.53 -0.74
N TYR A 507 19.80 7.75 -1.25
CA TYR A 507 19.01 8.91 -0.84
C TYR A 507 18.89 9.88 -2.01
N LEU A 508 17.73 10.50 -2.18
CA LEU A 508 17.63 11.70 -2.99
C LEU A 508 17.02 12.83 -2.17
N PRO A 509 17.60 14.03 -2.25
CA PRO A 509 17.14 15.14 -1.46
C PRO A 509 15.77 15.65 -1.92
N PRO A 510 14.92 16.11 -0.98
CA PRO A 510 13.66 16.70 -1.35
C PRO A 510 13.84 18.06 -2.01
N THR A 511 12.88 18.39 -2.85
CA THR A 511 12.61 19.74 -3.30
C THR A 511 12.26 20.64 -2.11
N MET A 512 12.58 21.93 -2.21
CA MET A 512 12.38 22.87 -1.10
C MET A 512 11.18 23.78 -1.36
N SER A 513 10.34 23.99 -0.34
CA SER A 513 9.23 24.93 -0.41
C SER A 513 9.71 26.39 -0.31
N PRO A 514 9.19 27.33 -1.11
CA PRO A 514 9.28 28.75 -0.80
C PRO A 514 8.36 29.11 0.38
N THR A 515 8.30 30.39 0.74
CA THR A 515 7.34 30.89 1.73
C THR A 515 5.90 30.48 1.35
N PRO A 516 5.08 29.99 2.31
CA PRO A 516 3.71 29.55 2.04
C PRO A 516 2.82 30.66 1.46
N LYS A 517 3.08 31.89 1.89
CA LYS A 517 2.45 33.09 1.38
C LYS A 517 3.53 34.02 0.80
N PRO A 518 3.22 34.74 -0.29
CA PRO A 518 4.07 35.81 -0.75
C PRO A 518 4.08 36.95 0.29
N SER A 519 5.14 37.75 0.28
CA SER A 519 5.30 38.79 1.28
C SER A 519 4.19 39.84 1.25
N SER A 520 3.72 40.24 2.42
CA SER A 520 2.79 41.36 2.57
C SER A 520 3.45 42.73 2.36
N LEU A 521 4.78 42.82 2.55
CA LEU A 521 5.55 44.05 2.43
C LEU A 521 5.61 44.56 0.99
N ALA A 522 5.62 45.89 0.83
CA ALA A 522 5.83 46.54 -0.45
C ALA A 522 7.27 46.27 -0.95
N GLY A 523 7.44 45.96 -2.23
CA GLY A 523 8.76 45.69 -2.82
C GLY A 523 9.36 44.31 -2.52
N TYR A 524 8.67 43.45 -1.77
CA TYR A 524 9.11 42.07 -1.51
C TYR A 524 8.14 41.04 -2.08
N LEU A 525 8.70 39.98 -2.67
CA LEU A 525 7.97 38.76 -3.02
C LEU A 525 8.12 37.70 -1.92
N GLU A 526 9.31 37.63 -1.31
CA GLU A 526 9.66 36.76 -0.18
C GLU A 526 10.30 37.62 0.92
N HIS A 527 9.92 37.37 2.17
CA HIS A 527 10.50 38.01 3.35
C HIS A 527 10.50 37.00 4.51
N PRO A 528 11.43 37.10 5.48
CA PRO A 528 11.53 36.15 6.58
C PRO A 528 10.27 35.97 7.41
N ILE A 529 9.51 37.06 7.58
CA ILE A 529 8.35 37.11 8.47
C ILE A 529 7.31 36.05 8.11
N GLU A 530 7.04 35.82 6.82
CA GLU A 530 6.07 34.80 6.40
C GLU A 530 6.53 33.35 6.69
N ALA A 531 7.84 33.11 6.75
CA ALA A 531 8.37 31.80 7.14
C ALA A 531 8.30 31.61 8.67
N PHE A 532 8.63 32.65 9.45
CA PHE A 532 8.53 32.60 10.91
C PHE A 532 7.08 32.45 11.38
N GLU A 533 6.17 33.24 10.82
CA GLU A 533 4.73 33.14 11.12
C GLU A 533 4.17 31.75 10.81
N TYR A 534 4.65 31.10 9.73
CA TYR A 534 4.23 29.73 9.40
C TYR A 534 4.58 28.75 10.51
N TYR A 535 5.83 28.78 11.01
CA TYR A 535 6.27 27.86 12.05
C TYR A 535 5.61 28.18 13.40
N GLN A 536 5.54 29.46 13.79
CA GLN A 536 4.88 29.89 15.02
C GLN A 536 3.38 29.53 15.03
N ALA A 537 2.66 29.75 13.93
CA ALA A 537 1.26 29.37 13.81
C ALA A 537 1.02 27.85 13.90
N ASN A 538 2.07 27.05 13.69
CA ASN A 538 2.07 25.60 13.85
C ASN A 538 2.79 25.15 15.14
N GLY A 539 2.93 26.03 16.14
CA GLY A 539 3.44 25.68 17.48
C GLY A 539 4.92 25.31 17.51
N VAL A 540 5.72 25.87 16.59
CA VAL A 540 7.19 25.78 16.64
C VAL A 540 7.73 27.08 17.21
N ASP A 541 8.28 27.02 18.42
CA ASP A 541 8.79 28.19 19.14
C ASP A 541 10.26 28.51 18.81
N THR A 542 11.04 27.48 18.46
CA THR A 542 12.46 27.60 18.12
C THR A 542 12.69 27.21 16.66
N MET A 543 13.37 28.07 15.92
CA MET A 543 13.76 27.88 14.52
C MET A 543 15.27 28.05 14.36
N VAL A 544 15.83 27.39 13.35
CA VAL A 544 17.23 27.54 12.94
C VAL A 544 17.25 28.15 11.55
N VAL A 545 18.03 29.23 11.41
CA VAL A 545 18.17 29.99 10.17
C VAL A 545 19.57 29.78 9.62
N GLU A 546 19.69 29.13 8.46
CA GLU A 546 20.98 28.74 7.87
C GLU A 546 21.22 29.48 6.56
N LYS A 547 22.42 30.04 6.37
CA LYS A 547 22.81 30.69 5.12
C LYS A 547 22.55 29.76 3.94
N LYS A 548 21.82 30.25 2.93
CA LYS A 548 21.54 29.48 1.73
C LYS A 548 22.70 29.66 0.77
N HIS A 549 23.59 28.68 0.76
CA HIS A 549 24.68 28.61 -0.20
C HIS A 549 24.12 28.47 -1.62
N MET A 550 24.74 29.16 -2.57
CA MET A 550 24.37 29.14 -3.97
C MET A 550 25.39 28.30 -4.72
N GLY A 551 25.07 27.03 -4.92
CA GLY A 551 25.92 26.06 -5.59
C GLY A 551 25.07 25.02 -6.31
N SER A 552 25.43 23.76 -6.13
CA SER A 552 24.59 22.65 -6.52
C SER A 552 24.56 21.62 -5.40
N ARG A 553 23.35 21.22 -5.01
CA ARG A 553 23.14 20.18 -4.01
C ARG A 553 23.81 18.87 -4.42
N GLY A 554 24.68 18.37 -3.56
CA GLY A 554 25.48 17.16 -3.74
C GLY A 554 25.35 16.26 -2.52
N ILE A 555 25.13 14.98 -2.77
CA ILE A 555 25.09 13.95 -1.74
C ILE A 555 26.44 13.27 -1.69
N LEU A 556 27.08 13.30 -0.53
CA LEU A 556 28.36 12.64 -0.29
C LEU A 556 28.08 11.34 0.46
N PHE A 557 28.43 10.21 -0.16
CA PHE A 557 28.37 8.91 0.49
C PHE A 557 29.78 8.35 0.57
N LEU A 558 30.38 8.43 1.76
CA LEU A 558 31.80 8.18 2.00
C LEU A 558 31.98 6.92 2.84
N PHE A 559 32.96 6.09 2.50
CA PHE A 559 33.29 4.87 3.23
C PHE A 559 34.64 4.99 3.94
N LYS A 560 34.78 4.25 5.04
CA LYS A 560 36.02 4.14 5.81
C LYS A 560 37.19 3.65 4.94
N ASN A 561 36.94 2.66 4.09
CA ASN A 561 37.89 2.12 3.13
C ASN A 561 37.14 1.47 1.95
N LYS A 562 37.89 1.00 0.93
CA LYS A 562 37.30 0.45 -0.30
C LYS A 562 36.56 -0.85 -0.07
N GLU A 563 37.07 -1.71 0.80
CA GLU A 563 36.57 -3.04 1.06
C GLU A 563 35.21 -3.00 1.78
N THR A 564 35.05 -2.08 2.73
CA THR A 564 33.82 -1.86 3.48
C THR A 564 32.64 -1.53 2.55
N ALA A 565 32.86 -0.74 1.50
CA ALA A 565 31.80 -0.38 0.55
C ALA A 565 31.12 -1.61 -0.10
N LYS A 566 31.86 -2.69 -0.30
CA LYS A 566 31.37 -3.91 -0.95
C LYS A 566 30.22 -4.57 -0.18
N GLU A 567 30.22 -4.48 1.15
CA GLU A 567 29.15 -5.01 1.99
C GLU A 567 27.84 -4.21 1.86
N TYR A 568 27.97 -2.90 1.63
CA TYR A 568 26.85 -1.97 1.57
C TYR A 568 26.25 -1.84 0.18
N ILE A 569 27.11 -1.80 -0.85
CA ILE A 569 26.74 -1.47 -2.24
C ILE A 569 27.35 -2.44 -3.27
N GLY A 570 27.94 -3.57 -2.85
CA GLY A 570 28.38 -4.62 -3.78
C GLY A 570 29.66 -4.33 -4.56
N ARG A 571 30.28 -3.16 -4.40
CA ARG A 571 31.49 -2.72 -5.12
C ARG A 571 32.51 -2.05 -4.19
N GLU A 572 33.78 -2.09 -4.59
CA GLU A 572 34.88 -1.48 -3.85
C GLU A 572 35.08 -0.02 -4.26
N THR A 573 34.89 0.92 -3.32
CA THR A 573 35.08 2.37 -3.55
C THR A 573 35.30 3.11 -2.23
N LEU A 574 35.98 4.27 -2.25
CA LEU A 574 36.09 5.16 -1.08
C LEU A 574 34.82 6.00 -0.87
N GLY A 575 33.94 6.05 -1.86
CA GLY A 575 32.70 6.81 -1.81
C GLY A 575 32.19 7.19 -3.19
N LEU A 576 31.22 8.10 -3.20
CA LEU A 576 30.59 8.66 -4.38
C LEU A 576 29.96 10.00 -4.04
N ILE A 577 29.96 10.91 -5.01
CA ILE A 577 29.34 12.23 -4.90
C ILE A 577 28.32 12.38 -6.03
N TYR A 578 27.05 12.57 -5.70
CA TYR A 578 25.99 12.59 -6.72
C TYR A 578 24.99 13.72 -6.55
N THR A 579 24.34 14.09 -7.64
CA THR A 579 23.39 15.20 -7.70
C THR A 579 22.04 14.83 -7.10
N ARG A 580 21.17 15.83 -6.93
CA ARG A 580 19.75 15.65 -6.57
C ARG A 580 18.93 14.71 -7.47
N THR A 581 19.46 14.35 -8.64
CA THR A 581 18.82 13.44 -9.61
C THR A 581 19.58 12.11 -9.75
N GLY A 582 20.49 11.79 -8.82
CA GLY A 582 21.21 10.51 -8.82
C GLY A 582 22.32 10.38 -9.87
N ARG A 583 22.78 11.49 -10.46
CA ARG A 583 23.87 11.48 -11.46
C ARG A 583 25.21 11.78 -10.80
N ALA A 584 26.31 11.28 -11.35
CA ALA A 584 27.66 11.63 -10.88
C ALA A 584 27.85 13.16 -10.83
N PHE A 585 28.34 13.67 -9.69
CA PHE A 585 28.57 15.09 -9.53
C PHE A 585 29.83 15.51 -10.28
N PHE A 586 30.95 14.81 -10.11
CA PHE A 586 32.19 15.16 -10.78
C PHE A 586 32.48 14.21 -11.95
N LYS A 587 33.46 14.59 -12.78
CA LYS A 587 34.10 13.62 -13.67
C LYS A 587 34.92 12.65 -12.82
N LYS A 588 35.03 11.41 -13.27
CA LYS A 588 35.61 10.31 -12.49
C LYS A 588 36.98 10.64 -11.89
N GLU A 589 37.88 11.23 -12.66
CA GLU A 589 39.25 11.53 -12.22
C GLU A 589 39.29 12.55 -11.08
N LEU A 590 38.46 13.60 -11.17
CA LEU A 590 38.36 14.63 -10.14
C LEU A 590 37.63 14.10 -8.89
N GLU A 591 36.59 13.29 -9.10
CA GLU A 591 35.87 12.66 -7.99
C GLU A 591 36.80 11.76 -7.16
N GLU A 592 37.62 10.94 -7.82
CA GLU A 592 38.59 10.06 -7.14
C GLU A 592 39.62 10.87 -6.33
N GLN A 593 40.06 12.03 -6.81
CA GLN A 593 40.95 12.92 -6.06
C GLN A 593 40.27 13.50 -4.82
N ILE A 594 39.05 14.00 -4.95
CA ILE A 594 38.25 14.54 -3.83
C ILE A 594 38.04 13.45 -2.77
N LEU A 595 37.63 12.25 -3.19
CA LEU A 595 37.38 11.13 -2.30
C LEU A 595 38.64 10.66 -1.56
N GLN A 596 39.81 10.71 -2.20
CA GLN A 596 41.08 10.38 -1.56
C GLN A 596 41.43 11.37 -0.45
N VAL A 597 41.30 12.68 -0.71
CA VAL A 597 41.54 13.73 0.30
C VAL A 597 40.56 13.56 1.47
N LEU A 598 39.27 13.46 1.19
CA LEU A 598 38.25 13.29 2.23
C LEU A 598 38.42 12.00 3.04
N ASN A 599 38.84 10.90 2.42
CA ASN A 599 39.09 9.65 3.15
C ASN A 599 40.26 9.79 4.14
N ILE A 600 41.34 10.45 3.74
CA ILE A 600 42.50 10.72 4.61
C ILE A 600 42.08 11.62 5.78
N ASP A 601 41.44 12.75 5.46
CA ASP A 601 41.05 13.78 6.44
C ASP A 601 40.04 13.24 7.47
N LEU A 602 39.11 12.39 7.03
CA LEU A 602 38.05 11.83 7.87
C LEU A 602 38.41 10.50 8.54
N ASN A 603 39.60 9.93 8.30
CA ASN A 603 39.95 8.60 8.85
C ASN A 603 39.77 8.53 10.38
N GLY A 604 40.22 9.55 11.11
CA GLY A 604 40.04 9.63 12.57
C GLY A 604 38.58 9.80 13.00
N TYR A 605 37.72 10.38 12.15
CA TYR A 605 36.28 10.50 12.42
C TYR A 605 35.59 9.14 12.35
N PHE A 606 35.92 8.30 11.35
CA PHE A 606 35.37 6.94 11.25
C PHE A 606 35.69 6.09 12.49
N GLU A 607 36.94 6.18 12.98
CA GLU A 607 37.37 5.46 14.19
C GLU A 607 36.67 5.97 15.45
N LYS A 608 36.64 7.29 15.64
CA LYS A 608 36.01 7.94 16.81
C LYS A 608 34.52 7.60 16.94
N ASN A 609 33.79 7.53 15.81
CA ASN A 609 32.35 7.30 15.80
C ASN A 609 31.97 5.83 15.56
N ASN A 610 32.94 4.92 15.45
CA ASN A 610 32.73 3.50 15.15
C ASN A 610 31.72 3.27 14.01
N THR A 611 31.97 3.92 12.87
CA THR A 611 31.10 3.86 11.69
C THR A 611 31.88 3.42 10.45
N ASP A 612 31.19 2.71 9.57
CA ASP A 612 31.72 2.20 8.30
C ASP A 612 31.55 3.19 7.15
N PHE A 613 30.51 4.03 7.23
CA PHE A 613 30.20 5.05 6.24
C PHE A 613 29.67 6.33 6.87
N ILE A 614 29.71 7.41 6.10
CA ILE A 614 29.07 8.68 6.41
C ILE A 614 28.24 9.09 5.20
N LEU A 615 26.95 9.34 5.40
CA LEU A 615 26.06 9.91 4.37
C LEU A 615 25.74 11.36 4.72
N MET A 616 26.05 12.28 3.80
CA MET A 616 25.87 13.72 4.00
C MET A 616 25.09 14.37 2.85
N ASP A 617 24.29 15.36 3.22
CA ASP A 617 23.63 16.29 2.31
C ASP A 617 24.36 17.64 2.36
N ALA A 618 24.84 18.10 1.21
CA ALA A 618 25.70 19.27 1.11
C ALA A 618 25.33 20.16 -0.07
N GLU A 619 25.74 21.43 0.00
CA GLU A 619 25.83 22.30 -1.16
C GLU A 619 27.29 22.36 -1.64
N ILE A 620 27.54 22.12 -2.92
CA ILE A 620 28.88 22.18 -3.52
C ILE A 620 29.02 23.46 -4.34
N LEU A 621 30.06 24.25 -4.08
CA LEU A 621 30.35 25.54 -4.69
C LEU A 621 31.66 25.50 -5.50
N PRO A 622 31.82 26.38 -6.52
CA PRO A 622 30.86 27.39 -7.01
C PRO A 622 29.77 26.87 -7.93
N TRP A 623 28.77 27.72 -8.19
CA TRP A 623 27.62 27.38 -9.05
C TRP A 623 28.04 27.05 -10.50
N ASN A 624 29.06 27.72 -11.03
CA ASN A 624 29.55 27.48 -12.39
C ASN A 624 30.26 26.12 -12.57
N LEU A 625 30.55 25.36 -11.51
CA LEU A 625 31.06 23.98 -11.63
C LEU A 625 30.12 23.08 -12.45
N LYS A 626 28.81 23.24 -12.25
CA LYS A 626 27.78 22.46 -12.96
C LYS A 626 26.97 23.28 -13.96
N ALA A 627 26.75 24.57 -13.68
CA ALA A 627 25.82 25.38 -14.45
C ALA A 627 26.46 26.25 -15.54
N LYS A 628 27.72 25.98 -15.95
CA LYS A 628 28.47 26.84 -16.88
C LYS A 628 27.71 27.19 -18.16
N GLU A 629 27.15 26.20 -18.86
CA GLU A 629 26.40 26.44 -20.10
C GLU A 629 25.11 27.23 -19.86
N LEU A 630 24.40 26.94 -18.77
CA LEU A 630 23.19 27.66 -18.40
C LEU A 630 23.52 29.13 -18.10
N ILE A 631 24.57 29.39 -17.32
CA ILE A 631 25.05 30.73 -16.97
C ILE A 631 25.38 31.50 -18.26
N MET A 632 26.16 30.92 -19.16
CA MET A 632 26.54 31.58 -20.41
C MET A 632 25.33 31.89 -21.30
N ASN A 633 24.45 30.92 -21.50
CA ASN A 633 23.39 31.03 -22.51
C ASN A 633 22.12 31.74 -22.02
N GLN A 634 21.82 31.70 -20.71
CA GLN A 634 20.56 32.23 -20.16
C GLN A 634 20.76 33.41 -19.21
N TYR A 635 21.87 33.49 -18.49
CA TYR A 635 22.10 34.58 -17.54
C TYR A 635 22.98 35.67 -18.16
N ALA A 636 24.23 35.34 -18.52
CA ALA A 636 25.17 36.30 -19.09
C ALA A 636 24.63 36.92 -20.38
N HIS A 637 24.15 36.10 -21.32
CA HIS A 637 23.57 36.61 -22.57
C HIS A 637 22.39 37.57 -22.35
N VAL A 638 21.42 37.20 -21.49
CA VAL A 638 20.23 38.01 -21.22
C VAL A 638 20.61 39.32 -20.54
N GLY A 639 21.48 39.27 -19.55
CA GLY A 639 21.92 40.43 -18.79
C GLY A 639 22.74 41.42 -19.63
N GLU A 640 23.69 40.94 -20.43
CA GLU A 640 24.49 41.78 -21.34
C GLU A 640 23.64 42.43 -22.44
N MET A 641 22.76 41.66 -23.07
CA MET A 641 21.88 42.19 -24.12
C MET A 641 20.88 43.19 -23.56
N ALA A 642 20.33 42.95 -22.36
CA ALA A 642 19.45 43.89 -21.69
C ALA A 642 20.17 45.22 -21.39
N LEU A 643 21.41 45.19 -20.89
CA LEU A 643 22.18 46.41 -20.66
C LEU A 643 22.45 47.17 -21.96
N LEU A 644 22.86 46.47 -23.02
CA LEU A 644 23.16 47.09 -24.31
C LEU A 644 21.93 47.77 -24.92
N ASP A 645 20.80 47.06 -24.94
CA ASP A 645 19.54 47.55 -25.51
C ASP A 645 19.02 48.78 -24.73
N ARG A 646 18.91 48.66 -23.41
CA ARG A 646 18.38 49.72 -22.54
C ARG A 646 19.26 50.96 -22.56
N SER A 647 20.58 50.80 -22.61
CA SER A 647 21.53 51.93 -22.71
C SER A 647 21.37 52.71 -24.01
N LYS A 648 21.17 52.02 -25.14
CA LYS A 648 20.90 52.67 -26.43
C LYS A 648 19.56 53.39 -26.43
N LEU A 649 18.53 52.79 -25.84
CA LEU A 649 17.21 53.42 -25.69
C LEU A 649 17.31 54.70 -24.86
N GLN A 650 18.00 54.65 -23.72
CA GLN A 650 18.24 55.81 -22.87
C GLN A 650 18.95 56.94 -23.62
N GLU A 651 19.96 56.63 -24.43
CA GLU A 651 20.66 57.61 -25.26
C GLU A 651 19.72 58.33 -26.24
N GLN A 652 18.83 57.58 -26.91
CA GLN A 652 17.86 58.16 -27.85
C GLN A 652 16.77 58.96 -27.12
N LEU A 653 16.31 58.51 -25.95
CA LEU A 653 15.34 59.25 -25.14
C LEU A 653 15.93 60.57 -24.63
N LYS A 654 17.19 60.58 -24.18
CA LYS A 654 17.91 61.82 -23.82
C LYS A 654 17.97 62.78 -25.00
N LYS A 655 18.34 62.29 -26.20
CA LYS A 655 18.32 63.10 -27.43
C LYS A 655 16.93 63.64 -27.77
N ALA A 656 15.86 62.87 -27.57
CA ALA A 656 14.50 63.34 -27.82
C ALA A 656 14.08 64.42 -26.82
N LEU A 657 14.45 64.27 -25.54
CA LEU A 657 14.23 65.26 -24.49
C LEU A 657 14.95 66.58 -24.78
N ASP A 658 16.22 66.50 -25.18
CA ASP A 658 17.04 67.66 -25.58
C ASP A 658 16.43 68.41 -26.80
N ASN A 659 15.72 67.68 -27.68
CA ASN A 659 15.00 68.22 -28.82
C ASN A 659 13.56 68.70 -28.47
N GLY A 660 13.24 68.82 -27.18
CA GLY A 660 11.97 69.37 -26.70
C GLY A 660 10.77 68.43 -26.81
N LYS A 661 10.98 67.12 -26.91
CA LYS A 661 9.91 66.12 -26.81
C LYS A 661 9.70 65.72 -25.35
N ASP A 662 8.44 65.62 -24.92
CA ASP A 662 8.11 65.15 -23.58
C ASP A 662 8.24 63.63 -23.49
N VAL A 663 9.40 63.17 -23.03
CA VAL A 663 9.75 61.75 -22.85
C VAL A 663 10.32 61.47 -21.45
N SER A 664 10.15 62.39 -20.50
CA SER A 664 10.74 62.30 -19.16
C SER A 664 10.32 61.03 -18.42
N SER A 665 9.04 60.64 -18.49
CA SER A 665 8.55 59.42 -17.85
C SER A 665 9.17 58.14 -18.43
N TRP A 666 9.42 58.10 -19.75
CA TRP A 666 10.08 56.96 -20.39
C TRP A 666 11.57 56.90 -20.06
N LEU A 667 12.20 58.05 -19.84
CA LEU A 667 13.59 58.12 -19.41
C LEU A 667 13.74 57.58 -17.99
N GLU A 668 12.89 58.01 -17.05
CA GLU A 668 12.85 57.49 -15.68
C GLU A 668 12.63 55.97 -15.64
N GLU A 669 11.67 55.46 -16.42
CA GLU A 669 11.42 54.02 -16.54
C GLU A 669 12.62 53.27 -17.11
N THR A 670 13.31 53.85 -18.10
CA THR A 670 14.48 53.23 -18.72
C THR A 670 15.68 53.22 -17.76
N ASP A 671 15.87 54.27 -16.97
CA ASP A 671 16.92 54.36 -15.97
C ASP A 671 16.77 53.28 -14.89
N GLU A 672 15.54 53.06 -14.42
CA GLU A 672 15.23 51.97 -13.48
C GLU A 672 15.50 50.59 -14.12
N LYS A 673 15.11 50.39 -15.39
CA LYS A 673 15.42 49.15 -16.12
C LYS A 673 16.92 48.93 -16.27
N ILE A 674 17.73 49.97 -16.50
CA ILE A 674 19.20 49.83 -16.57
C ILE A 674 19.73 49.36 -15.22
N LEU A 675 19.30 49.99 -14.12
CA LEU A 675 19.70 49.60 -12.76
C LEU A 675 19.36 48.13 -12.47
N ASN A 676 18.14 47.70 -12.82
CA ASN A 676 17.73 46.30 -12.64
C ASN A 676 18.61 45.31 -13.43
N ALA A 677 19.03 45.67 -14.64
CA ALA A 677 19.93 44.84 -15.44
C ALA A 677 21.36 44.80 -14.88
N GLN A 678 21.83 45.89 -14.25
CA GLN A 678 23.10 45.90 -13.50
C GLN A 678 23.02 44.96 -12.30
N VAL A 679 21.97 45.07 -11.48
CA VAL A 679 21.72 44.19 -10.33
C VAL A 679 21.66 42.73 -10.76
N PHE A 680 20.96 42.42 -11.86
CA PHE A 680 20.89 41.06 -12.41
C PHE A 680 22.29 40.50 -12.71
N ASN A 681 23.16 41.32 -13.32
CA ASN A 681 24.53 40.91 -13.66
C ASN A 681 25.42 40.72 -12.44
N GLU A 682 25.39 41.68 -11.51
CA GLU A 682 26.17 41.62 -10.27
C GLU A 682 25.85 40.36 -9.46
N VAL A 683 24.57 40.01 -9.34
CA VAL A 683 24.10 38.87 -8.55
C VAL A 683 24.64 37.55 -9.09
N TYR A 684 24.47 37.23 -10.38
CA TYR A 684 24.88 35.91 -10.86
C TYR A 684 26.42 35.76 -10.89
N GLN A 685 27.15 36.86 -11.14
CA GLN A 685 28.62 36.86 -11.21
C GLN A 685 29.25 36.56 -9.85
N LYS A 686 28.61 36.97 -8.75
CA LYS A 686 29.08 36.71 -7.38
C LYS A 686 29.26 35.22 -7.05
N TYR A 687 28.57 34.33 -7.78
CA TYR A 687 28.62 32.88 -7.56
C TYR A 687 29.46 32.12 -8.58
N CYS A 688 30.22 32.85 -9.39
CA CYS A 688 31.05 32.29 -10.45
C CYS A 688 32.51 32.64 -10.20
N TRP A 689 33.34 31.64 -9.89
CA TRP A 689 34.79 31.79 -9.87
C TRP A 689 35.46 30.61 -10.56
N GLU A 690 36.72 30.77 -10.97
CA GLU A 690 37.45 29.70 -11.63
C GLU A 690 37.90 28.63 -10.62
N THR A 691 37.84 27.38 -11.06
CA THR A 691 38.31 26.23 -10.28
C THR A 691 39.30 25.43 -11.11
N GLU A 692 40.48 25.16 -10.55
CA GLU A 692 41.52 24.32 -11.17
C GLU A 692 41.80 23.11 -10.29
N GLY A 693 41.44 21.91 -10.77
CA GLY A 693 41.52 20.69 -9.96
C GLY A 693 40.66 20.81 -8.70
N LEU A 694 41.28 20.66 -7.52
CA LEU A 694 40.63 20.81 -6.22
C LEU A 694 40.52 22.28 -5.77
N ALA A 695 41.36 23.17 -6.31
CA ALA A 695 41.44 24.55 -5.85
C ALA A 695 40.15 25.31 -6.21
N GLY A 696 39.57 25.97 -5.21
CA GLY A 696 38.33 26.74 -5.35
C GLY A 696 37.05 25.92 -5.22
N ILE A 697 37.11 24.59 -5.06
CA ILE A 697 35.95 23.76 -4.71
C ILE A 697 35.70 23.88 -3.21
N GLN A 698 34.46 24.17 -2.83
CA GLN A 698 34.03 24.20 -1.45
C GLN A 698 32.79 23.34 -1.28
N ILE A 699 32.73 22.56 -0.21
CA ILE A 699 31.60 21.70 0.12
C ILE A 699 31.05 22.16 1.46
N ALA A 700 29.77 22.47 1.52
CA ALA A 700 29.07 22.88 2.74
C ALA A 700 28.06 21.80 3.14
N PRO A 701 28.46 20.76 3.92
CA PRO A 701 27.53 19.77 4.45
C PRO A 701 26.59 20.45 5.44
N PHE A 702 25.30 20.44 5.19
CA PHE A 702 24.31 21.01 6.12
C PHE A 702 23.53 19.93 6.87
N HIS A 703 23.57 18.66 6.43
CA HIS A 703 23.04 17.53 7.18
C HIS A 703 23.98 16.32 7.12
N THR A 704 24.43 15.85 8.29
CA THR A 704 24.86 14.45 8.47
C THR A 704 23.60 13.57 8.58
N LEU A 705 23.31 12.75 7.57
CA LEU A 705 22.07 11.98 7.49
C LEU A 705 22.18 10.65 8.26
N ALA A 706 23.27 9.92 8.08
CA ALA A 706 23.45 8.60 8.67
C ALA A 706 24.92 8.19 8.84
N HIS A 707 25.11 7.34 9.85
CA HIS A 707 26.24 6.45 10.02
C HIS A 707 25.79 5.01 9.75
N SER A 708 26.69 4.03 9.81
CA SER A 708 26.35 2.64 9.50
C SER A 708 25.36 1.97 10.44
N ASN A 709 25.23 2.48 11.67
CA ASN A 709 24.38 1.88 12.71
C ASN A 709 23.19 2.76 13.12
N GLU A 710 23.13 4.01 12.66
CA GLU A 710 22.10 4.97 13.09
C GLU A 710 21.83 6.05 12.04
N THR A 711 20.63 6.61 12.10
CA THR A 711 20.23 7.81 11.35
C THR A 711 20.08 8.98 12.30
N PHE A 712 20.27 10.21 11.81
CA PHE A 712 20.28 11.42 12.65
C PHE A 712 19.04 12.30 12.49
N PHE A 713 17.93 11.72 12.03
CA PHE A 713 16.66 12.44 11.86
C PHE A 713 15.96 12.78 13.19
N ASP A 714 16.48 12.29 14.31
CA ASP A 714 16.08 12.64 15.67
C ASP A 714 16.84 13.86 16.21
N LYS A 715 17.98 14.24 15.59
CA LYS A 715 18.83 15.33 16.05
C LYS A 715 18.27 16.69 15.60
N PRO A 716 18.45 17.76 16.41
CA PRO A 716 18.04 19.10 16.01
C PRO A 716 18.97 19.67 14.93
N HIS A 717 18.51 20.65 14.15
CA HIS A 717 19.36 21.28 13.12
C HIS A 717 20.61 21.96 13.67
N THR A 718 20.59 22.44 14.91
CA THR A 718 21.78 22.96 15.61
C THR A 718 22.89 21.91 15.72
N TRP A 719 22.54 20.65 16.01
CA TRP A 719 23.50 19.55 16.06
C TRP A 719 24.13 19.29 14.68
N HIS A 720 23.35 19.38 13.60
CA HIS A 720 23.89 19.24 12.24
C HIS A 720 24.85 20.38 11.88
N MET A 721 24.60 21.60 12.35
CA MET A 721 25.52 22.73 12.16
C MET A 721 26.80 22.57 12.98
N GLU A 722 26.72 22.03 14.20
CA GLU A 722 27.91 21.66 14.98
C GLU A 722 28.74 20.59 14.27
N LYS A 723 28.09 19.63 13.60
CA LYS A 723 28.77 18.64 12.77
C LYS A 723 29.40 19.23 11.52
N ASN A 724 28.72 20.13 10.83
CA ASN A 724 29.30 20.90 9.73
C ASN A 724 30.61 21.58 10.16
N LYS A 725 30.60 22.23 11.33
CA LYS A 725 31.79 22.86 11.92
C LYS A 725 32.88 21.86 12.28
N GLU A 726 32.53 20.70 12.83
CA GLU A 726 33.50 19.62 13.09
C GLU A 726 34.18 19.20 11.77
N PHE A 727 33.41 19.01 10.69
CA PHE A 727 33.96 18.63 9.39
C PHE A 727 34.82 19.71 8.73
N SER A 728 34.46 21.00 8.84
CA SER A 728 35.27 22.10 8.29
C SER A 728 36.63 22.26 9.00
N VAL A 729 36.78 21.71 10.20
CA VAL A 729 38.08 21.66 10.90
C VAL A 729 38.91 20.44 10.45
N LEU A 730 38.26 19.37 10.00
CA LEU A 730 38.92 18.13 9.59
C LEU A 730 39.45 18.18 8.15
N SER A 731 38.77 18.90 7.25
CA SER A 731 39.17 19.01 5.84
C SER A 731 39.01 20.42 5.30
N ASP A 732 40.01 20.90 4.58
CA ASP A 732 40.00 22.20 3.90
C ASP A 732 38.95 22.28 2.77
N LEU A 733 38.44 21.13 2.31
CA LEU A 733 37.36 21.07 1.32
C LEU A 733 35.99 21.44 1.94
N PHE A 734 35.85 21.32 3.26
CA PHE A 734 34.61 21.61 3.95
C PHE A 734 34.57 23.04 4.49
N VAL A 735 33.43 23.72 4.31
CA VAL A 735 33.22 25.08 4.81
C VAL A 735 32.11 25.14 5.85
N GLU A 736 32.31 26.00 6.85
CA GLU A 736 31.32 26.26 7.90
C GLU A 736 30.11 27.00 7.31
N THR A 737 28.92 26.57 7.69
CA THR A 737 27.66 27.23 7.34
C THR A 737 27.25 28.16 8.47
N GLU A 738 27.20 29.45 8.16
CA GLU A 738 26.69 30.45 9.09
C GLU A 738 25.22 30.19 9.41
N TYR A 739 24.87 30.18 10.70
CA TYR A 739 23.50 30.00 11.16
C TYR A 739 23.19 30.83 12.40
N ARG A 740 21.90 31.08 12.66
CA ARG A 740 21.41 31.68 13.90
C ARG A 740 20.20 30.90 14.44
N ILE A 741 19.93 31.06 15.73
CA ILE A 741 18.76 30.49 16.40
C ILE A 741 17.74 31.62 16.60
N VAL A 742 16.48 31.36 16.25
CA VAL A 742 15.36 32.29 16.42
C VAL A 742 14.36 31.67 17.38
N ASN A 743 14.21 32.26 18.57
CA ASN A 743 13.35 31.74 19.64
C ASN A 743 12.55 32.82 20.40
N ASN A 744 12.69 34.08 20.02
CA ASN A 744 11.97 35.23 20.59
C ASN A 744 11.97 36.41 19.60
N GLU A 745 11.30 37.51 19.96
CA GLU A 745 11.18 38.69 19.09
C GLU A 745 12.54 39.35 18.78
N ASP A 746 13.45 39.44 19.76
CA ASP A 746 14.77 40.06 19.56
C ASP A 746 15.65 39.26 18.58
N SER A 747 15.70 37.94 18.75
CA SER A 747 16.42 37.04 17.86
C SER A 747 15.81 37.00 16.46
N MET A 748 14.49 37.13 16.35
CA MET A 748 13.79 37.25 15.07
C MET A 748 14.21 38.52 14.34
N LYS A 749 14.20 39.67 15.04
CA LYS A 749 14.65 40.94 14.48
C LYS A 749 16.11 40.87 14.03
N SER A 750 16.98 40.31 14.87
CA SER A 750 18.41 40.12 14.53
C SER A 750 18.61 39.22 13.32
N ALA A 751 17.79 38.18 13.14
CA ALA A 751 17.85 37.30 11.98
C ALA A 751 17.34 38.00 10.69
N ILE A 752 16.33 38.88 10.80
CA ILE A 752 15.87 39.70 9.68
C ILE A 752 16.97 40.68 9.25
N GLU A 753 17.58 41.41 10.20
CA GLU A 753 18.68 42.34 9.91
C GLU A 753 19.84 41.63 9.22
N TRP A 754 20.21 40.44 9.69
CA TRP A 754 21.24 39.60 9.06
C TRP A 754 20.87 39.17 7.64
N TRP A 755 19.61 38.81 7.41
CA TRP A 755 19.13 38.47 6.07
C TRP A 755 19.15 39.67 5.14
N GLU A 756 18.72 40.85 5.59
CA GLU A 756 18.75 42.08 4.82
C GLU A 756 20.18 42.44 4.41
N GLU A 757 21.12 42.44 5.37
CA GLU A 757 22.55 42.70 5.11
C GLU A 757 23.13 41.72 4.08
N MET A 758 22.94 40.42 4.32
CA MET A 758 23.47 39.36 3.46
C MET A 758 22.88 39.43 2.05
N THR A 759 21.56 39.65 1.92
CA THR A 759 20.90 39.68 0.61
C THR A 759 21.12 40.97 -0.17
N GLU A 760 21.38 42.09 0.51
CA GLU A 760 21.77 43.34 -0.12
C GLU A 760 23.19 43.27 -0.68
N ASP A 761 24.08 42.51 -0.04
CA ASP A 761 25.38 42.13 -0.59
C ASP A 761 25.24 41.13 -1.77
N GLY A 762 24.03 40.68 -2.11
CA GLY A 762 23.76 39.85 -3.28
C GLY A 762 23.80 38.34 -3.03
N HIS A 763 23.92 37.90 -1.77
CA HIS A 763 23.73 36.49 -1.40
C HIS A 763 22.27 36.04 -1.60
N GLU A 764 22.05 34.73 -1.76
CA GLU A 764 20.74 34.20 -2.16
C GLU A 764 19.69 34.44 -1.07
N GLY A 765 20.08 34.31 0.20
CA GLY A 765 19.19 34.33 1.35
C GLY A 765 19.53 33.22 2.32
N PHE A 766 18.53 32.70 2.99
CA PHE A 766 18.67 31.68 4.02
C PHE A 766 17.50 30.71 3.99
N VAL A 767 17.70 29.60 4.67
CA VAL A 767 16.69 28.56 4.86
C VAL A 767 16.24 28.58 6.30
N VAL A 768 14.94 28.67 6.52
CA VAL A 768 14.31 28.60 7.84
C VAL A 768 13.86 27.16 8.07
N LYS A 769 14.37 26.54 9.13
CA LYS A 769 14.05 25.18 9.52
C LYS A 769 13.52 25.16 10.96
N PRO A 770 12.61 24.24 11.31
CA PRO A 770 12.20 24.03 12.71
C PRO A 770 13.37 23.46 13.52
N GLU A 771 13.43 23.65 14.83
CA GLU A 771 14.52 23.09 15.66
C GLU A 771 14.68 21.56 15.47
N SER A 772 13.56 20.82 15.51
CA SER A 772 13.52 19.38 15.27
C SER A 772 13.56 19.07 13.76
N TYR A 773 14.41 18.14 13.33
CA TYR A 773 14.50 17.72 11.93
C TYR A 773 13.15 17.26 11.35
N VAL A 774 12.35 16.52 12.14
CA VAL A 774 10.99 16.10 11.79
C VAL A 774 9.98 16.78 12.71
N ALA A 775 9.37 17.87 12.25
CA ALA A 775 8.40 18.64 13.02
C ALA A 775 6.93 18.25 12.72
N ARG A 776 6.10 18.17 13.76
CA ARG A 776 4.65 17.92 13.64
C ARG A 776 3.82 18.88 14.48
N HIS A 777 2.64 19.22 13.97
CA HIS A 777 1.61 19.92 14.72
C HIS A 777 0.26 19.20 14.58
N LYS A 778 -0.36 18.83 15.71
CA LYS A 778 -1.65 18.11 15.76
C LYS A 778 -1.69 16.89 14.82
N GLY A 779 -0.61 16.10 14.83
CA GLY A 779 -0.44 14.91 13.99
C GLY A 779 -0.01 15.17 12.53
N LYS A 780 -0.07 16.41 12.04
CA LYS A 780 0.34 16.78 10.67
C LYS A 780 1.82 17.10 10.60
N LEU A 781 2.48 16.59 9.56
CA LEU A 781 3.88 16.91 9.26
C LEU A 781 4.01 18.36 8.74
N LEU A 782 5.02 19.08 9.23
CA LEU A 782 5.32 20.45 8.80
C LEU A 782 6.43 20.46 7.73
N GLN A 783 6.56 21.57 6.99
CA GLN A 783 7.67 21.75 6.04
C GLN A 783 9.01 21.57 6.77
N PRO A 784 9.94 20.76 6.23
CA PRO A 784 11.25 20.55 6.84
C PRO A 784 12.17 21.77 6.67
N ALA A 785 11.93 22.56 5.63
CA ALA A 785 12.72 23.74 5.29
C ALA A 785 11.91 24.70 4.43
N ILE A 786 12.03 26.00 4.69
CA ILE A 786 11.45 27.07 3.89
C ILE A 786 12.58 27.98 3.44
N LYS A 787 12.79 28.10 2.12
CA LYS A 787 13.72 29.10 1.57
C LYS A 787 13.10 30.49 1.57
N VAL A 788 13.90 31.47 1.95
CA VAL A 788 13.56 32.89 1.91
C VAL A 788 14.65 33.61 1.13
N ARG A 789 14.36 33.93 -0.13
CA ARG A 789 15.36 34.48 -1.06
C ARG A 789 15.31 36.00 -1.09
N GLY A 790 16.49 36.60 -1.21
CA GLY A 790 16.73 38.03 -1.26
C GLY A 790 16.12 38.71 -2.49
N ARG A 791 15.81 40.01 -2.33
CA ARG A 791 15.22 40.82 -3.40
C ARG A 791 16.11 40.87 -4.64
N LYS A 792 17.41 41.12 -4.46
CA LYS A 792 18.40 41.14 -5.57
C LYS A 792 18.49 39.79 -6.26
N TYR A 793 18.57 38.71 -5.48
CA TYR A 793 18.63 37.35 -6.02
C TYR A 793 17.42 37.01 -6.91
N LEU A 794 16.21 37.40 -6.52
CA LEU A 794 15.01 37.05 -7.28
C LEU A 794 14.95 37.68 -8.69
N HIS A 795 15.79 38.67 -9.02
CA HIS A 795 15.94 39.17 -10.41
C HIS A 795 16.37 38.05 -11.36
N ILE A 796 17.22 37.13 -10.92
CA ILE A 796 17.71 36.03 -11.75
C ILE A 796 16.70 34.88 -11.89
N ILE A 797 15.64 34.85 -11.05
CA ILE A 797 14.62 33.79 -11.06
C ILE A 797 13.30 34.25 -11.71
N TYR A 798 12.82 35.44 -11.35
CA TYR A 798 11.52 35.95 -11.81
C TYR A 798 11.63 36.95 -12.97
N GLY A 799 12.86 37.29 -13.37
CA GLY A 799 13.18 38.19 -14.46
C GLY A 799 13.68 39.56 -13.98
N ILE A 800 14.43 40.23 -14.86
CA ILE A 800 15.15 41.48 -14.56
C ILE A 800 14.23 42.54 -13.95
N ASP A 801 13.00 42.69 -14.41
CA ASP A 801 12.09 43.77 -13.98
C ASP A 801 10.94 43.27 -13.10
N TYR A 802 11.13 42.18 -12.35
CA TYR A 802 10.04 41.55 -11.57
C TYR A 802 9.48 42.45 -10.46
N LEU A 803 10.25 43.43 -9.99
CA LEU A 803 9.86 44.39 -8.95
C LEU A 803 8.92 45.49 -9.44
N GLN A 804 8.78 45.65 -10.76
CA GLN A 804 7.81 46.60 -11.32
C GLN A 804 6.42 46.34 -10.74
N PRO A 805 5.66 47.37 -10.31
CA PRO A 805 4.43 47.18 -9.52
C PRO A 805 3.43 46.20 -10.13
N GLU A 806 3.23 46.27 -11.45
CA GLU A 806 2.35 45.38 -12.20
C GLU A 806 2.84 43.92 -12.18
N ASN A 807 4.15 43.72 -12.35
CA ASN A 807 4.77 42.40 -12.31
C ASN A 807 4.71 41.81 -10.90
N LEU A 808 5.10 42.56 -9.88
CA LEU A 808 5.12 42.10 -8.51
C LEU A 808 3.70 41.74 -8.03
N SER A 809 2.70 42.57 -8.35
CA SER A 809 1.30 42.27 -8.01
C SER A 809 0.81 40.98 -8.66
N ARG A 810 1.17 40.74 -9.92
CA ARG A 810 0.87 39.48 -10.63
C ARG A 810 1.59 38.28 -10.00
N LEU A 811 2.86 38.43 -9.64
CA LEU A 811 3.67 37.35 -9.04
C LEU A 811 3.24 37.01 -7.61
N LYS A 812 2.70 37.97 -6.84
CA LYS A 812 2.06 37.72 -5.54
C LYS A 812 0.80 36.86 -5.64
N ARG A 813 0.32 36.50 -6.83
CA ARG A 813 -0.77 35.52 -7.03
C ARG A 813 -0.27 34.09 -7.24
N ARG A 814 1.03 33.81 -7.05
CA ARG A 814 1.63 32.47 -7.20
C ARG A 814 1.03 31.46 -6.21
N ASN A 815 0.95 30.19 -6.61
CA ASN A 815 0.47 29.09 -5.77
C ASN A 815 1.62 28.13 -5.43
N ALA A 816 2.05 28.14 -4.17
CA ALA A 816 3.11 27.25 -3.67
C ALA A 816 2.60 25.87 -3.18
N GLY A 817 1.29 25.66 -3.12
CA GLY A 817 0.69 24.49 -2.45
C GLY A 817 1.11 23.15 -3.04
N LYS A 818 1.25 23.05 -4.38
CA LYS A 818 1.74 21.82 -5.04
C LYS A 818 3.20 21.54 -4.66
N LYS A 819 4.07 22.55 -4.72
CA LYS A 819 5.49 22.45 -4.34
C LYS A 819 5.65 22.05 -2.87
N GLN A 820 4.85 22.64 -1.98
CA GLN A 820 4.81 22.30 -0.56
C GLN A 820 4.43 20.85 -0.28
N ARG A 821 3.42 20.34 -0.98
CA ARG A 821 3.00 18.95 -0.82
C ARG A 821 4.06 17.98 -1.34
N ASN A 822 4.69 18.27 -2.48
CA ASN A 822 5.74 17.42 -3.03
C ASN A 822 6.99 17.46 -2.14
N ALA A 823 7.39 18.62 -1.64
CA ALA A 823 8.49 18.75 -0.66
C ALA A 823 8.30 17.85 0.58
N LEU A 824 7.08 17.78 1.14
CA LEU A 824 6.78 16.88 2.25
C LEU A 824 6.89 15.40 1.88
N LYS A 825 6.31 15.01 0.72
CA LYS A 825 6.33 13.62 0.27
C LYS A 825 7.75 13.15 -0.04
N GLU A 826 8.50 13.95 -0.80
CA GLU A 826 9.88 13.67 -1.15
C GLU A 826 10.77 13.63 0.10
N PHE A 827 10.54 14.51 1.08
CA PHE A 827 11.30 14.51 2.34
C PHE A 827 11.10 13.19 3.09
N VAL A 828 9.86 12.74 3.19
CA VAL A 828 9.53 11.50 3.88
C VAL A 828 10.08 10.29 3.12
N LEU A 829 10.01 10.27 1.79
CA LEU A 829 10.63 9.22 0.98
C LEU A 829 12.14 9.18 1.14
N GLY A 830 12.81 10.35 1.18
CA GLY A 830 14.24 10.45 1.42
C GLY A 830 14.64 9.91 2.80
N VAL A 831 13.92 10.30 3.86
CA VAL A 831 14.13 9.79 5.23
C VAL A 831 13.92 8.27 5.29
N GLU A 832 12.83 7.77 4.67
CA GLU A 832 12.52 6.35 4.63
C GLU A 832 13.60 5.55 3.87
N ALA A 833 14.10 6.06 2.74
CA ALA A 833 15.17 5.43 1.97
C ALA A 833 16.42 5.20 2.83
N VAL A 834 16.85 6.23 3.57
CA VAL A 834 18.02 6.15 4.45
C VAL A 834 17.78 5.21 5.62
N ASN A 835 16.61 5.27 6.27
CA ASN A 835 16.26 4.35 7.36
C ASN A 835 16.30 2.88 6.90
N ARG A 836 15.71 2.57 5.74
CA ARG A 836 15.72 1.22 5.16
C ARG A 836 17.12 0.77 4.77
N PHE A 837 17.94 1.67 4.27
CA PHE A 837 19.34 1.39 3.94
C PHE A 837 20.16 1.04 5.19
N VAL A 838 20.07 1.84 6.26
CA VAL A 838 20.76 1.58 7.54
C VAL A 838 20.27 0.29 8.19
N ARG A 839 18.98 -0.03 8.10
CA ARG A 839 18.40 -1.31 8.56
C ARG A 839 18.77 -2.52 7.69
N ARG A 840 19.59 -2.31 6.65
CA ARG A 840 20.00 -3.35 5.68
C ARG A 840 18.82 -4.05 5.02
N GLU A 841 17.78 -3.30 4.65
CA GLU A 841 16.75 -3.81 3.74
C GLU A 841 17.31 -4.01 2.32
N SER A 842 16.54 -4.69 1.46
CA SER A 842 16.95 -4.96 0.08
C SER A 842 17.00 -3.70 -0.78
N LEU A 843 17.78 -3.77 -1.87
CA LEU A 843 17.89 -2.75 -2.91
C LEU A 843 16.52 -2.28 -3.38
N GLU A 844 15.63 -3.22 -3.69
CA GLU A 844 14.24 -2.93 -4.06
C GLU A 844 13.52 -2.02 -3.04
N ARG A 845 13.77 -2.20 -1.74
CA ARG A 845 13.05 -1.51 -0.66
C ARG A 845 13.51 -0.08 -0.41
N TYR A 846 14.80 0.22 -0.45
CA TYR A 846 15.19 1.64 -0.37
C TYR A 846 15.05 2.33 -1.74
N HIS A 847 15.20 1.57 -2.84
CA HIS A 847 15.10 2.15 -4.18
C HIS A 847 13.67 2.48 -4.62
N GLU A 848 12.62 1.79 -4.12
CA GLU A 848 11.23 2.24 -4.34
C GLU A 848 11.00 3.67 -3.79
N CYS A 849 11.72 4.06 -2.74
CA CYS A 849 11.65 5.41 -2.17
C CYS A 849 12.39 6.42 -3.05
N VAL A 850 13.60 6.08 -3.51
CA VAL A 850 14.43 6.89 -4.42
C VAL A 850 13.71 7.13 -5.75
N LEU A 851 13.17 6.08 -6.36
CA LEU A 851 12.32 6.18 -7.55
C LEU A 851 11.10 7.07 -7.29
N GLY A 852 10.54 7.01 -6.09
CA GLY A 852 9.39 7.83 -5.69
C GLY A 852 9.74 9.32 -5.66
N VAL A 853 10.93 9.68 -5.16
CA VAL A 853 11.42 11.07 -5.19
C VAL A 853 11.58 11.55 -6.64
N LEU A 854 12.22 10.77 -7.51
CA LEU A 854 12.39 11.12 -8.93
C LEU A 854 11.05 11.25 -9.66
N ALA A 855 10.10 10.36 -9.37
CA ALA A 855 8.76 10.41 -9.95
C ALA A 855 7.97 11.66 -9.49
N LEU A 856 8.17 12.12 -8.25
CA LEU A 856 7.55 13.36 -7.78
C LEU A 856 8.23 14.62 -8.35
N GLU A 857 9.52 14.56 -8.66
CA GLU A 857 10.26 15.63 -9.34
C GLU A 857 9.87 15.77 -10.82
N SER A 858 9.43 14.68 -11.49
CA SER A 858 8.94 14.74 -12.87
C SER A 858 7.54 15.37 -13.00
N ASP A 859 6.82 15.54 -11.89
CA ASP A 859 5.52 16.20 -11.86
C ASP A 859 5.67 17.71 -12.13
N PRO A 860 5.06 18.28 -13.20
CA PRO A 860 5.29 19.66 -13.59
C PRO A 860 4.88 20.66 -12.50
N ILE A 861 5.85 21.43 -12.02
CA ILE A 861 5.68 22.53 -11.05
C ILE A 861 6.35 23.78 -11.60
N ASP A 862 5.89 24.96 -11.17
CA ASP A 862 6.54 26.23 -11.48
C ASP A 862 8.03 26.20 -11.06
N PRO A 863 8.98 26.29 -12.01
CA PRO A 863 10.41 26.13 -11.75
C PRO A 863 10.99 27.30 -10.94
N ARG A 864 10.25 28.40 -10.81
CA ARG A 864 10.68 29.59 -10.04
C ARG A 864 10.50 29.43 -8.53
N LEU A 865 9.73 28.42 -8.10
CA LEU A 865 9.35 28.21 -6.69
C LEU A 865 10.50 27.66 -5.86
#